data_AF-A0A353VN00-F1
#
_entry.id   AF-A0A353VN00-F1
#
_cell.length_a   1.000
_cell.length_b   1.000
_cell.length_c   1.000
_cell.angle_alpha   90.00
_cell.angle_beta   90.00
_cell.angle_gamma   90.00
#
_symmetry.space_group_name_H-M   'P 1'
#
loop_
_entity.id
_entity.type
_entity.pdbx_description
1 polymer ?
#
loop_
_entity_poly.entity_id
_entity_poly.type
_entity_poly.pdbx_seq_one_letter_code
_entity_poly.pdbx_strand_id
1 'polypeptide(L)'
;KPLDNYIADFFCYELKLVIEIDGESHDWEETQQKDFKKESRLNELGLNVLRFPDSDIFKHLDATLETIRQYIIGFENGDLFELQYEESPLNLLSGNPGILETHPQPLSRGEFKSLDDVYEQIGDDRLFTRQQANEIVNSLKICDPAVGSGHFLVSALNEMIAVKNDLKILQDRDGKRLKEYQVVVVNDELIVTDEEGELFDYNPNSKERQRIQETLFHEKQTIIENCLFGVDINPNSVKICRLRLWIELLKNAYYKNATELETLPNIDINIKCGNSLVSRFDIDADLKQALKKSKWSIDSYRVAVDTYRNAQNKEQKREMERLIDDIKSDFRSEISLNDPKVKRLRKLSGELFQLTNQGQLFEMSKKEKTAWNKKVKKLTEQTNKLEAEIEEIKGNKIFVDAFEWRFEFPEVLNDDGDFVGFDIVIGNPPYIQQRKSKGNTKLLSKWYNVYSGTADLSVFFFERAFSILRNNGQFAFISTNKFFSTEYGKPLRNYLSEYRFHELVNFELVPIFDEALVSSTILHLAKTNVTDSFKLVEFKSEPINQKIFNEKLIEPKLLDHSVLQSSSWMFSKVKEQGVLEKIRSSSTKIGDISHIQIKRGITTGYDKAFIVDTENEVFNSPLSKPFLRGKDIHQFQITQNNLRLLFIPWHFPHENDDTILGARQECEYDFEKNYPSEFAHLLSFKPELSNRNKSETGIRYEWYALQRCAASYYRLFDEEKIVWGLISGDWDFALDQEKHLLTSASFFLTTNDLSLKTLLGIFNSSVFRFQFSLVGEKTAGGAYVFKKTTIEKLLLPESLFVEDSSEIAAIVSQIQSLKKSGSNADISELKSQIDHLVYQLYDLTKEEIEIIESAL
;
A
#
# COMPACT_ATOMS: atom_id res chain seq x y z
N LYS A 1 33.09 -12.89 -11.04
CA LYS A 1 32.00 -13.41 -11.92
C LYS A 1 31.96 -14.93 -11.76
N PRO A 2 30.80 -15.60 -11.84
CA PRO A 2 30.76 -17.06 -11.83
C PRO A 2 31.38 -17.65 -13.11
N LEU A 3 32.05 -18.79 -12.98
CA LEU A 3 32.49 -19.65 -14.06
C LEU A 3 31.41 -20.70 -14.29
N ASP A 4 30.62 -20.52 -15.36
CA ASP A 4 29.38 -21.28 -15.58
C ASP A 4 28.42 -21.12 -14.38
N ASN A 5 28.08 -22.21 -13.70
CA ASN A 5 27.21 -22.21 -12.53
C ASN A 5 27.98 -22.17 -11.19
N TYR A 6 29.30 -22.01 -11.22
CA TYR A 6 30.15 -22.10 -10.04
C TYR A 6 30.86 -20.79 -9.74
N ILE A 7 31.09 -20.52 -8.47
CA ILE A 7 32.00 -19.46 -8.03
C ILE A 7 33.30 -20.15 -7.63
N ALA A 8 34.40 -19.68 -8.20
CA ALA A 8 35.75 -20.05 -7.80
C ALA A 8 36.31 -19.01 -6.84
N ASP A 9 37.16 -19.45 -5.91
CA ASP A 9 37.83 -18.53 -4.98
C ASP A 9 38.78 -17.60 -5.73
N PHE A 10 39.59 -18.17 -6.65
CA PHE A 10 40.46 -17.41 -7.52
C PHE A 10 40.39 -17.94 -8.95
N PHE A 11 40.43 -17.02 -9.91
CA PHE A 11 40.39 -17.35 -11.33
C PHE A 11 41.30 -16.43 -12.13
N CYS A 12 42.17 -17.02 -12.95
CA CYS A 12 42.97 -16.32 -13.95
C CYS A 12 42.60 -16.84 -15.35
N TYR A 13 41.96 -15.98 -16.14
CA TYR A 13 41.52 -16.32 -17.49
C TYR A 13 42.70 -16.59 -18.44
N GLU A 14 43.77 -15.78 -18.35
CA GLU A 14 44.94 -15.84 -19.24
C GLU A 14 45.70 -17.17 -19.10
N LEU A 15 45.77 -17.71 -17.88
CA LEU A 15 46.41 -18.99 -17.55
C LEU A 15 45.43 -20.17 -17.59
N LYS A 16 44.15 -19.91 -17.89
CA LYS A 16 43.04 -20.85 -17.77
C LYS A 16 43.04 -21.61 -16.44
N LEU A 17 43.42 -20.93 -15.36
CA LEU A 17 43.67 -21.53 -14.05
C LEU A 17 42.60 -21.10 -13.05
N VAL A 18 42.00 -22.08 -12.40
CA VAL A 18 41.10 -21.93 -11.25
C VAL A 18 41.84 -22.43 -10.02
N ILE A 19 41.80 -21.66 -8.93
CA ILE A 19 42.33 -22.09 -7.63
C ILE A 19 41.19 -22.12 -6.61
N GLU A 20 41.04 -23.26 -5.95
CA GLU A 20 40.04 -23.49 -4.90
C GLU A 20 40.75 -23.73 -3.56
N ILE A 21 40.24 -23.12 -2.50
CA ILE A 21 40.74 -23.26 -1.13
C ILE A 21 39.73 -24.02 -0.29
N ASP A 22 40.09 -25.24 0.08
CA ASP A 22 39.21 -26.15 0.81
C ASP A 22 39.37 -26.01 2.32
N GLY A 23 38.29 -25.67 3.04
CA GLY A 23 38.28 -25.67 4.52
C GLY A 23 37.96 -27.05 5.14
N GLU A 24 38.00 -27.15 6.48
CA GLU A 24 37.72 -28.38 7.28
C GLU A 24 36.39 -29.12 6.97
N SER A 25 35.49 -28.53 6.18
CA SER A 25 34.22 -29.13 5.74
C SER A 25 34.31 -30.06 4.50
N HIS A 26 35.50 -30.27 3.93
CA HIS A 26 35.73 -31.16 2.76
C HIS A 26 35.89 -32.66 3.09
N ASP A 27 35.92 -33.05 4.36
CA ASP A 27 35.98 -34.47 4.77
C ASP A 27 34.63 -35.21 4.68
N TRP A 28 33.57 -34.53 4.22
CA TRP A 28 32.23 -35.08 4.08
C TRP A 28 32.02 -35.65 2.67
N GLU A 29 31.60 -36.91 2.56
CA GLU A 29 31.48 -37.67 1.31
C GLU A 29 30.57 -36.99 0.25
N GLU A 30 29.55 -36.23 0.69
CA GLU A 30 28.65 -35.45 -0.18
C GLU A 30 29.30 -34.19 -0.79
N THR A 31 30.26 -33.58 -0.10
CA THR A 31 31.01 -32.40 -0.57
C THR A 31 32.00 -32.82 -1.65
N GLN A 32 32.72 -33.93 -1.44
CA GLN A 32 33.65 -34.50 -2.42
C GLN A 32 32.98 -34.84 -3.77
N GLN A 33 31.76 -35.37 -3.75
CA GLN A 33 31.00 -35.64 -4.99
C GLN A 33 30.55 -34.37 -5.72
N LYS A 34 30.25 -33.28 -4.99
CA LYS A 34 29.94 -31.97 -5.59
C LYS A 34 31.19 -31.33 -6.17
N ASP A 35 32.32 -31.40 -5.48
CA ASP A 35 33.59 -30.86 -5.94
C ASP A 35 34.10 -31.58 -7.17
N PHE A 36 34.02 -32.91 -7.20
CA PHE A 36 34.39 -33.70 -8.38
C PHE A 36 33.54 -33.31 -9.61
N LYS A 37 32.24 -33.07 -9.43
CA LYS A 37 31.36 -32.59 -10.51
C LYS A 37 31.67 -31.17 -10.95
N LYS A 38 31.94 -30.27 -10.00
CA LYS A 38 32.36 -28.88 -10.28
C LYS A 38 33.68 -28.87 -11.06
N GLU A 39 34.67 -29.62 -10.60
CA GLU A 39 35.99 -29.72 -11.23
C GLU A 39 35.90 -30.35 -12.61
N SER A 40 35.18 -31.47 -12.76
CA SER A 40 34.97 -32.09 -14.08
C SER A 40 34.32 -31.11 -15.06
N ARG A 41 33.33 -30.33 -14.60
CA ARG A 41 32.64 -29.33 -15.43
C ARG A 41 33.53 -28.15 -15.79
N LEU A 42 34.41 -27.70 -14.90
CA LEU A 42 35.37 -26.63 -15.19
C LEU A 42 36.48 -27.12 -16.14
N ASN A 43 36.94 -28.36 -15.99
CA ASN A 43 37.87 -29.02 -16.91
C ASN A 43 37.27 -29.16 -18.32
N GLU A 44 35.98 -29.50 -18.44
CA GLU A 44 35.25 -29.51 -19.73
C GLU A 44 35.22 -28.14 -20.42
N LEU A 45 35.27 -27.05 -19.66
CA LEU A 45 35.33 -25.68 -20.19
C LEU A 45 36.76 -25.26 -20.56
N GLY A 46 37.73 -26.19 -20.48
CA GLY A 46 39.14 -25.97 -20.80
C GLY A 46 39.89 -25.21 -19.71
N LEU A 47 39.39 -25.18 -18.48
CA LEU A 47 40.03 -24.57 -17.32
C LEU A 47 40.66 -25.66 -16.45
N ASN A 48 41.88 -25.46 -15.97
CA ASN A 48 42.50 -26.38 -15.01
C ASN A 48 42.23 -25.92 -13.58
N VAL A 49 41.86 -26.84 -12.69
CA VAL A 49 41.61 -26.55 -11.28
C VAL A 49 42.78 -27.05 -10.43
N LEU A 50 43.38 -26.16 -9.64
CA LEU A 50 44.29 -26.52 -8.55
C LEU A 50 43.58 -26.29 -7.22
N ARG A 51 43.61 -27.28 -6.33
CA ARG A 51 42.88 -27.24 -5.07
C ARG A 51 43.85 -27.39 -3.90
N PHE A 52 43.76 -26.50 -2.93
CA PHE A 52 44.63 -26.47 -1.76
C PHE A 52 43.79 -26.48 -0.48
N PRO A 53 44.09 -27.36 0.48
CA PRO A 53 43.52 -27.25 1.82
C PRO A 53 43.94 -25.93 2.48
N ASP A 54 43.04 -25.33 3.26
CA ASP A 54 43.30 -24.14 4.06
C ASP A 54 44.55 -24.31 4.94
N SER A 55 44.75 -25.51 5.49
CA SER A 55 45.90 -25.85 6.33
C SER A 55 47.24 -25.78 5.60
N ASP A 56 47.27 -26.06 4.29
CA ASP A 56 48.48 -25.95 3.47
C ASP A 56 48.82 -24.47 3.20
N ILE A 57 47.80 -23.62 3.03
CA ILE A 57 48.00 -22.17 2.88
C ILE A 57 48.53 -21.57 4.17
N PHE A 58 48.00 -21.98 5.33
CA PHE A 58 48.45 -21.44 6.61
C PHE A 58 49.80 -21.98 7.09
N LYS A 59 50.16 -23.24 6.76
CA LYS A 59 51.37 -23.89 7.29
C LYS A 59 52.50 -24.02 6.26
N HIS A 60 52.18 -24.05 4.97
CA HIS A 60 53.11 -24.43 3.89
C HIS A 60 52.97 -23.52 2.65
N LEU A 61 52.74 -22.22 2.85
CA LEU A 61 52.50 -21.24 1.79
C LEU A 61 53.55 -21.27 0.67
N ASP A 62 54.83 -21.43 1.00
CA ASP A 62 55.91 -21.48 0.01
C ASP A 62 55.75 -22.68 -0.95
N ALA A 63 55.24 -23.82 -0.49
CA ALA A 63 55.00 -24.99 -1.33
C ALA A 63 53.75 -24.82 -2.22
N THR A 64 52.70 -24.16 -1.70
CA THR A 64 51.51 -23.78 -2.47
C THR A 64 51.89 -22.83 -3.61
N LEU A 65 52.68 -21.80 -3.31
CA LEU A 65 53.17 -20.85 -4.31
C LEU A 65 54.08 -21.51 -5.35
N GLU A 66 54.95 -22.44 -4.93
CA GLU A 66 55.79 -23.18 -5.88
C GLU A 66 54.96 -24.08 -6.79
N THR A 67 53.89 -24.72 -6.30
CA THR A 67 52.98 -25.53 -7.12
C THR A 67 52.27 -24.70 -8.19
N ILE A 68 51.77 -23.51 -7.81
CA ILE A 68 51.18 -22.56 -8.77
C ILE A 68 52.24 -22.09 -9.77
N ARG A 69 53.46 -21.81 -9.32
CA ARG A 69 54.57 -21.41 -10.18
C ARG A 69 54.91 -22.49 -11.21
N GLN A 70 54.96 -23.76 -10.81
CA GLN A 70 55.21 -24.88 -11.72
C GLN A 70 54.10 -25.04 -12.76
N TYR A 71 52.84 -24.83 -12.36
CA TYR A 71 51.72 -24.80 -13.32
C TYR A 71 51.89 -23.68 -14.35
N ILE A 72 52.23 -22.46 -13.92
CA ILE A 72 52.45 -21.32 -14.82
C ILE A 72 53.57 -21.62 -15.82
N ILE A 73 54.72 -22.12 -15.32
CA ILE A 73 55.86 -22.49 -16.17
C ILE A 73 55.46 -23.58 -17.19
N GLY A 74 54.72 -24.61 -16.76
CA GLY A 74 54.23 -25.67 -17.65
C GLY A 74 53.23 -25.18 -18.69
N PHE A 75 52.36 -24.22 -18.32
CA PHE A 75 51.40 -23.59 -19.23
C PHE A 75 52.09 -22.71 -20.28
N GLU A 76 53.07 -21.91 -19.85
CA GLU A 76 53.84 -21.04 -20.73
C GLU A 76 54.74 -21.83 -21.70
N ASN A 77 55.27 -22.98 -21.27
CA ASN A 77 56.08 -23.86 -22.12
C ASN A 77 55.24 -24.73 -23.08
N GLY A 78 53.91 -24.71 -22.97
CA GLY A 78 53.01 -25.44 -23.85
C GLY A 78 52.88 -26.95 -23.55
N ASP A 79 53.34 -27.40 -22.38
CA ASP A 79 53.38 -28.82 -22.00
C ASP A 79 52.01 -29.36 -21.48
N LEU A 80 50.97 -28.51 -21.41
CA LEU A 80 49.66 -28.83 -20.82
C LEU A 80 48.56 -29.25 -21.82
N PHE A 81 48.82 -29.31 -23.13
CA PHE A 81 47.78 -29.52 -24.15
C PHE A 81 47.87 -30.88 -24.89
N GLU A 82 47.10 -31.86 -24.45
CA GLU A 82 46.47 -32.84 -25.35
C GLU A 82 44.93 -32.77 -25.19
N LEU A 83 44.24 -32.53 -26.32
CA LEU A 83 42.78 -32.56 -26.58
C LEU A 83 41.99 -31.27 -26.23
N GLN A 84 41.17 -30.64 -27.08
CA GLN A 84 40.89 -30.68 -28.52
C GLN A 84 39.91 -29.50 -28.86
N TYR A 85 40.20 -28.71 -29.91
CA TYR A 85 39.31 -28.16 -30.99
C TYR A 85 37.92 -27.53 -30.66
N GLU A 86 37.38 -26.47 -31.30
CA GLU A 86 37.73 -25.60 -32.46
C GLU A 86 36.77 -24.36 -32.49
N GLU A 87 37.02 -23.42 -33.41
CA GLU A 87 36.76 -21.96 -33.43
C GLU A 87 35.34 -21.41 -33.74
N SER A 88 35.15 -20.10 -33.49
CA SER A 88 34.32 -19.20 -34.32
C SER A 88 34.97 -17.80 -34.49
N PRO A 89 34.97 -17.18 -35.69
CA PRO A 89 35.75 -15.98 -36.01
C PRO A 89 34.99 -14.65 -35.83
N LEU A 90 35.71 -13.63 -35.36
CA LEU A 90 35.33 -12.21 -35.34
C LEU A 90 36.29 -11.42 -36.26
N ASN A 91 35.73 -10.57 -37.12
CA ASN A 91 36.34 -9.39 -37.74
C ASN A 91 35.25 -8.73 -38.62
N LEU A 92 35.09 -7.42 -38.82
CA LEU A 92 35.97 -6.26 -38.69
C LEU A 92 35.06 -5.04 -38.88
N LEU A 93 35.18 -3.97 -38.10
CA LEU A 93 34.75 -2.62 -38.53
C LEU A 93 35.75 -1.58 -38.05
N SER A 94 36.58 -1.10 -38.98
CA SER A 94 37.29 0.17 -38.91
C SER A 94 36.85 1.03 -40.08
N GLY A 95 36.56 2.31 -39.82
CA GLY A 95 36.23 3.28 -40.86
C GLY A 95 35.53 4.52 -40.33
N ASN A 96 36.31 5.58 -40.10
CA ASN A 96 35.92 6.97 -39.80
C ASN A 96 34.63 7.45 -40.49
N PRO A 97 33.88 8.38 -39.86
CA PRO A 97 33.16 9.42 -40.58
C PRO A 97 33.80 10.79 -40.35
N GLY A 98 34.04 11.50 -41.46
CA GLY A 98 34.32 12.92 -41.46
C GLY A 98 33.13 13.70 -40.92
N ILE A 99 33.44 14.69 -40.08
CA ILE A 99 32.49 15.63 -39.50
C ILE A 99 32.08 16.64 -40.59
N LEU A 100 30.79 16.65 -40.94
CA LEU A 100 30.10 17.81 -41.48
C LEU A 100 29.25 18.38 -40.34
N GLU A 101 29.62 19.57 -39.88
CA GLU A 101 28.89 20.34 -38.89
C GLU A 101 27.51 20.74 -39.43
N THR A 102 26.46 20.25 -38.78
CA THR A 102 25.18 20.94 -38.73
C THR A 102 24.76 21.03 -37.27
N HIS A 103 24.91 22.20 -36.66
CA HIS A 103 24.41 22.46 -35.31
C HIS A 103 22.88 22.34 -35.28
N PRO A 104 22.28 21.46 -34.44
CA PRO A 104 20.85 21.50 -34.20
C PRO A 104 20.51 22.77 -33.41
N GLN A 105 19.41 23.41 -33.80
CA GLN A 105 18.86 24.59 -33.12
C GLN A 105 18.50 24.25 -31.65
N PRO A 106 18.60 25.22 -30.72
CA PRO A 106 18.27 24.98 -29.31
C PRO A 106 16.79 24.62 -29.13
N LEU A 107 16.53 23.51 -28.46
CA LEU A 107 15.18 23.09 -28.05
C LEU A 107 14.64 24.06 -26.99
N SER A 108 13.32 24.29 -27.00
CA SER A 108 12.67 25.14 -25.99
C SER A 108 12.59 24.42 -24.63
N ARG A 109 12.50 25.17 -23.52
CA ARG A 109 12.51 24.70 -22.11
C ARG A 109 11.50 23.58 -21.75
N GLY A 110 10.62 23.14 -22.66
CA GLY A 110 9.54 22.18 -22.40
C GLY A 110 9.64 20.81 -23.08
N GLU A 111 10.72 20.48 -23.79
CA GLU A 111 10.78 19.29 -24.67
C GLU A 111 11.78 18.19 -24.26
N PHE A 112 12.44 18.31 -23.09
CA PHE A 112 13.41 17.30 -22.63
C PHE A 112 12.72 15.97 -22.27
N LYS A 113 13.08 14.89 -22.95
CA LYS A 113 12.57 13.52 -22.73
C LYS A 113 13.62 12.58 -22.16
N SER A 114 14.90 12.93 -22.27
CA SER A 114 16.03 12.14 -21.78
C SER A 114 17.10 13.02 -21.09
N LEU A 115 18.02 12.40 -20.35
CA LEU A 115 19.20 13.10 -19.83
C LEU A 115 20.13 13.56 -20.96
N ASP A 116 20.18 12.82 -22.08
CA ASP A 116 20.96 13.21 -23.26
C ASP A 116 20.44 14.52 -23.87
N ASP A 117 19.11 14.69 -23.95
CA ASP A 117 18.50 15.92 -24.45
C ASP A 117 18.91 17.13 -23.58
N VAL A 118 19.02 16.94 -22.27
CA VAL A 118 19.47 17.98 -21.33
C VAL A 118 20.95 18.25 -21.55
N TYR A 119 21.78 17.21 -21.65
CA TYR A 119 23.21 17.33 -21.90
C TYR A 119 23.53 18.11 -23.17
N GLU A 120 22.81 17.86 -24.26
CA GLU A 120 22.99 18.57 -25.53
C GLU A 120 22.75 20.08 -25.45
N GLN A 121 22.00 20.53 -24.44
CA GLN A 121 21.73 21.94 -24.17
C GLN A 121 22.70 22.59 -23.17
N ILE A 122 23.72 21.87 -22.71
CA ILE A 122 24.72 22.38 -21.78
C ILE A 122 26.02 22.72 -22.52
N GLY A 123 26.42 23.99 -22.46
CA GLY A 123 27.63 24.50 -23.11
C GLY A 123 27.66 26.02 -23.16
N ASP A 124 28.82 26.59 -23.47
CA ASP A 124 29.02 28.05 -23.39
C ASP A 124 28.13 28.81 -24.41
N ASP A 125 27.79 28.18 -25.54
CA ASP A 125 26.90 28.69 -26.60
C ASP A 125 25.55 27.95 -26.67
N ARG A 126 25.13 27.26 -25.60
CA ARG A 126 23.88 26.48 -25.54
C ARG A 126 22.85 27.14 -24.62
N LEU A 127 21.71 26.47 -24.38
CA LEU A 127 20.62 27.01 -23.57
C LEU A 127 21.03 27.27 -22.11
N PHE A 128 21.94 26.45 -21.58
CA PHE A 128 22.48 26.60 -20.23
C PHE A 128 24.01 26.52 -20.27
N THR A 129 24.68 27.44 -19.57
CA THR A 129 26.10 27.24 -19.27
C THR A 129 26.26 26.07 -18.29
N ARG A 130 27.45 25.46 -18.24
CA ARG A 130 27.73 24.37 -17.28
C ARG A 130 27.50 24.80 -15.83
N GLN A 131 27.92 26.02 -15.50
CA GLN A 131 27.71 26.59 -14.18
C GLN A 131 26.21 26.74 -13.88
N GLN A 132 25.42 27.30 -14.80
CA GLN A 132 23.97 27.43 -14.63
C GLN A 132 23.29 26.07 -14.46
N ALA A 133 23.69 25.05 -15.23
CA ALA A 133 23.18 23.71 -15.09
C ALA A 133 23.52 23.10 -13.71
N ASN A 134 24.75 23.31 -13.22
CA ASN A 134 25.16 22.86 -11.88
C ASN A 134 24.36 23.58 -10.77
N GLU A 135 24.17 24.89 -10.89
CA GLU A 135 23.35 25.69 -9.98
C GLU A 135 21.88 25.22 -9.96
N ILE A 136 21.30 24.86 -11.11
CA ILE A 136 19.95 24.30 -11.19
C ILE A 136 19.87 22.98 -10.42
N VAL A 137 20.79 22.04 -10.65
CA VAL A 137 20.80 20.76 -9.94
C VAL A 137 21.02 20.96 -8.44
N ASN A 138 21.90 21.90 -8.03
CA ASN A 138 22.15 22.27 -6.64
C ASN A 138 20.99 23.01 -5.95
N SER A 139 20.00 23.48 -6.72
CA SER A 139 18.80 24.11 -6.19
C SER A 139 17.65 23.14 -5.92
N LEU A 140 17.76 21.89 -6.39
CA LEU A 140 16.69 20.91 -6.30
C LEU A 140 16.33 20.60 -4.84
N LYS A 141 15.03 20.51 -4.52
CA LYS A 141 14.55 20.22 -3.16
C LYS A 141 13.91 18.83 -3.09
N ILE A 142 14.57 17.87 -2.46
CA ILE A 142 14.12 16.48 -2.28
C ILE A 142 13.77 16.24 -0.81
N CYS A 143 12.54 15.79 -0.52
CA CYS A 143 12.09 15.55 0.85
C CYS A 143 11.60 14.13 1.09
N ASP A 144 12.03 13.55 2.21
CA ASP A 144 11.38 12.38 2.83
C ASP A 144 10.62 12.78 4.12
N PRO A 145 9.28 12.77 4.13
CA PRO A 145 8.48 13.19 5.29
C PRO A 145 8.42 12.14 6.40
N ALA A 146 9.00 10.94 6.20
CA ALA A 146 9.09 9.85 7.17
C ALA A 146 10.45 9.14 7.03
N VAL A 147 11.53 9.89 7.21
CA VAL A 147 12.88 9.53 6.73
C VAL A 147 13.45 8.23 7.29
N GLY A 148 13.02 7.78 8.47
CA GLY A 148 13.45 6.50 9.03
C GLY A 148 14.98 6.39 9.12
N SER A 149 15.54 5.35 8.49
CA SER A 149 16.99 5.11 8.45
C SER A 149 17.77 6.08 7.56
N GLY A 150 17.10 6.89 6.74
CA GLY A 150 17.72 7.81 5.79
C GLY A 150 18.23 7.18 4.51
N HIS A 151 17.86 5.93 4.22
CA HIS A 151 18.33 5.21 3.02
C HIS A 151 17.98 5.94 1.72
N PHE A 152 16.73 6.38 1.54
CA PHE A 152 16.29 7.09 0.34
C PHE A 152 17.08 8.37 0.07
N LEU A 153 17.39 9.16 1.11
CA LEU A 153 18.15 10.39 0.95
C LEU A 153 19.62 10.11 0.55
N VAL A 154 20.19 9.00 1.04
CA VAL A 154 21.56 8.59 0.68
C VAL A 154 21.61 8.05 -0.74
N SER A 155 20.62 7.25 -1.16
CA SER A 155 20.51 6.82 -2.56
C SER A 155 20.30 8.04 -3.47
N ALA A 156 19.43 8.98 -3.09
CA ALA A 156 19.23 10.23 -3.83
C ALA A 156 20.52 11.06 -3.95
N LEU A 157 21.35 11.14 -2.89
CA LEU A 157 22.66 11.79 -2.93
C LEU A 157 23.56 11.17 -4.01
N ASN A 158 23.68 9.84 -4.00
CA ASN A 158 24.55 9.12 -4.92
C ASN A 158 24.06 9.24 -6.37
N GLU A 159 22.75 9.09 -6.60
CA GLU A 159 22.13 9.27 -7.91
C GLU A 159 22.30 10.70 -8.44
N MET A 160 22.17 11.72 -7.60
CA MET A 160 22.40 13.11 -8.01
C MET A 160 23.85 13.34 -8.46
N ILE A 161 24.84 12.73 -7.80
CA ILE A 161 26.24 12.81 -8.23
C ILE A 161 26.45 12.10 -9.58
N ALA A 162 25.84 10.92 -9.77
CA ALA A 162 25.89 10.21 -11.04
C ALA A 162 25.25 11.03 -12.18
N VAL A 163 24.07 11.62 -11.96
CA VAL A 163 23.42 12.52 -12.93
C VAL A 163 24.31 13.72 -13.27
N LYS A 164 24.99 14.33 -12.29
CA LYS A 164 25.96 15.41 -12.56
C LYS A 164 27.15 14.94 -13.39
N ASN A 165 27.63 13.71 -13.16
CA ASN A 165 28.65 13.10 -13.98
C ASN A 165 28.17 12.83 -15.41
N ASP A 166 26.92 12.41 -15.60
CA ASP A 166 26.35 12.15 -16.93
C ASP A 166 26.17 13.45 -17.72
N LEU A 167 25.67 14.49 -17.06
CA LEU A 167 25.53 15.84 -17.63
C LEU A 167 26.88 16.58 -17.79
N LYS A 168 27.99 16.01 -17.32
CA LYS A 168 29.34 16.60 -17.37
C LYS A 168 29.42 17.98 -16.69
N ILE A 169 28.73 18.12 -15.57
CA ILE A 169 28.66 19.36 -14.76
C ILE A 169 29.37 19.24 -13.41
N LEU A 170 30.07 18.14 -13.12
CA LEU A 170 31.00 18.07 -11.99
C LEU A 170 32.21 18.97 -12.24
N GLN A 171 32.35 20.01 -11.42
CA GLN A 171 33.39 21.03 -11.54
C GLN A 171 34.24 21.07 -10.27
N ASP A 172 35.54 21.23 -10.44
CA ASP A 172 36.43 21.55 -9.32
C ASP A 172 36.25 23.00 -8.83
N ARG A 173 37.04 23.39 -7.83
CA ARG A 173 37.04 24.74 -7.24
C ARG A 173 37.37 25.86 -8.23
N ASP A 174 38.09 25.55 -9.31
CA ASP A 174 38.43 26.49 -10.38
C ASP A 174 37.37 26.52 -11.51
N GLY A 175 36.27 25.76 -11.34
CA GLY A 175 35.22 25.61 -12.35
C GLY A 175 35.59 24.67 -13.51
N LYS A 176 36.73 23.96 -13.42
CA LYS A 176 37.15 23.03 -14.47
C LYS A 176 36.47 21.68 -14.28
N ARG A 177 35.99 21.13 -15.39
CA ARG A 177 35.37 19.81 -15.43
C ARG A 177 36.35 18.71 -14.99
N LEU A 178 35.82 17.69 -14.32
CA LEU A 178 36.47 16.39 -14.19
C LEU A 178 36.37 15.63 -15.54
N LYS A 179 37.53 15.35 -16.14
CA LYS A 179 37.67 14.54 -17.36
C LYS A 179 38.23 13.18 -16.96
N GLU A 180 38.07 12.17 -17.81
CA GLU A 180 38.72 10.86 -17.64
C GLU A 180 38.20 9.99 -16.48
N TYR A 181 37.07 10.35 -15.87
CA TYR A 181 36.41 9.54 -14.85
C TYR A 181 34.94 9.34 -15.14
N GLN A 182 34.44 8.18 -14.75
CA GLN A 182 33.03 7.81 -14.77
C GLN A 182 32.56 7.55 -13.35
N VAL A 183 31.38 8.08 -13.03
CA VAL A 183 30.74 7.89 -11.73
C VAL A 183 29.41 7.22 -11.97
N VAL A 184 29.21 6.05 -11.36
CA VAL A 184 27.99 5.24 -11.48
C VAL A 184 27.55 4.76 -10.11
N VAL A 185 26.25 4.54 -9.94
CA VAL A 185 25.71 3.91 -8.73
C VAL A 185 25.52 2.43 -8.99
N VAL A 186 26.11 1.58 -8.16
CA VAL A 186 25.97 0.12 -8.22
C VAL A 186 25.60 -0.38 -6.83
N ASN A 187 24.46 -1.06 -6.71
CA ASN A 187 23.92 -1.53 -5.42
C ASN A 187 23.84 -0.41 -4.36
N ASP A 188 23.29 0.75 -4.73
CA ASP A 188 23.21 1.98 -3.90
C ASP A 188 24.55 2.62 -3.50
N GLU A 189 25.69 2.10 -3.98
CA GLU A 189 27.01 2.67 -3.71
C GLU A 189 27.58 3.43 -4.90
N LEU A 190 28.18 4.59 -4.63
CA LEU A 190 28.83 5.41 -5.63
C LEU A 190 30.20 4.82 -5.98
N ILE A 191 30.35 4.34 -7.22
CA ILE A 191 31.59 3.81 -7.76
C ILE A 191 32.19 4.82 -8.73
N VAL A 192 33.48 5.10 -8.57
CA VAL A 192 34.25 6.00 -9.43
C VAL A 192 35.33 5.18 -10.11
N THR A 193 35.35 5.21 -11.44
CA THR A 193 36.35 4.53 -12.27
C THR A 193 37.01 5.51 -13.23
N ASP A 194 38.26 5.25 -13.63
CA ASP A 194 38.91 5.99 -14.71
C ASP A 194 38.50 5.47 -16.11
N GLU A 195 39.11 5.98 -17.18
CA GLU A 195 38.84 5.58 -18.58
C GLU A 195 39.23 4.12 -18.88
N GLU A 196 40.15 3.54 -18.11
CA GLU A 196 40.58 2.15 -18.25
C GLU A 196 39.69 1.19 -17.46
N GLY A 197 38.75 1.74 -16.65
CA GLY A 197 37.82 0.99 -15.82
C GLY A 197 38.39 0.62 -14.44
N GLU A 198 39.56 1.15 -14.08
CA GLU A 198 40.19 0.91 -12.78
C GLU A 198 39.50 1.73 -11.68
N LEU A 199 39.38 1.13 -10.50
CA LEU A 199 38.72 1.77 -9.36
C LEU A 199 39.53 2.95 -8.85
N PHE A 200 38.84 4.06 -8.59
CA PHE A 200 39.45 5.23 -7.97
C PHE A 200 39.91 4.91 -6.54
N ASP A 201 41.20 5.13 -6.28
CA ASP A 201 41.79 5.05 -4.96
C ASP A 201 42.38 6.41 -4.55
N TYR A 202 42.05 6.87 -3.34
CA TYR A 202 42.47 8.19 -2.87
C TYR A 202 43.95 8.20 -2.50
N ASN A 203 44.72 9.07 -3.15
CA ASN A 203 46.14 9.29 -2.84
C ASN A 203 46.42 10.81 -2.70
N PRO A 204 46.69 11.32 -1.49
CA PRO A 204 46.92 12.75 -1.25
C PRO A 204 48.19 13.28 -1.93
N ASN A 205 49.12 12.42 -2.34
CA ASN A 205 50.34 12.83 -3.04
C ASN A 205 50.10 13.07 -4.54
N SER A 206 48.96 12.62 -5.08
CA SER A 206 48.58 12.85 -6.48
C SER A 206 47.64 14.05 -6.57
N LYS A 207 48.07 15.10 -7.29
CA LYS A 207 47.27 16.32 -7.47
C LYS A 207 45.91 16.06 -8.10
N GLU A 208 45.84 15.15 -9.07
CA GLU A 208 44.59 14.85 -9.77
C GLU A 208 43.63 14.04 -8.87
N ARG A 209 44.16 13.05 -8.14
CA ARG A 209 43.34 12.27 -7.20
C ARG A 209 42.85 13.11 -6.03
N GLN A 210 43.67 14.03 -5.55
CA GLN A 210 43.27 15.04 -4.56
C GLN A 210 42.14 15.92 -5.12
N ARG A 211 42.28 16.45 -6.35
CA ARG A 211 41.28 17.29 -7.00
C ARG A 211 39.93 16.59 -7.13
N ILE A 212 39.91 15.31 -7.52
CA ILE A 212 38.68 14.51 -7.65
C ILE A 212 38.05 14.29 -6.28
N GLN A 213 38.84 13.90 -5.28
CA GLN A 213 38.38 13.69 -3.92
C GLN A 213 37.75 14.97 -3.35
N GLU A 214 38.42 16.11 -3.52
CA GLU A 214 37.89 17.42 -3.12
C GLU A 214 36.57 17.74 -3.84
N THR A 215 36.51 17.54 -5.15
CA THR A 215 35.32 17.82 -5.95
C THR A 215 34.13 16.98 -5.49
N LEU A 216 34.31 15.67 -5.32
CA LEU A 216 33.26 14.77 -4.83
C LEU A 216 32.80 15.15 -3.41
N PHE A 217 33.73 15.53 -2.54
CA PHE A 217 33.38 15.99 -1.19
C PHE A 217 32.51 17.25 -1.21
N HIS A 218 32.93 18.29 -1.94
CA HIS A 218 32.22 19.57 -2.00
C HIS A 218 30.86 19.44 -2.69
N GLU A 219 30.76 18.63 -3.73
CA GLU A 219 29.50 18.37 -4.43
C GLU A 219 28.53 17.58 -3.54
N LYS A 220 29.00 16.54 -2.85
CA LYS A 220 28.18 15.82 -1.86
C LYS A 220 27.74 16.73 -0.71
N GLN A 221 28.64 17.54 -0.18
CA GLN A 221 28.33 18.51 0.86
C GLN A 221 27.22 19.47 0.39
N THR A 222 27.37 20.05 -0.80
CA THR A 222 26.41 20.99 -1.38
C THR A 222 25.02 20.36 -1.52
N ILE A 223 24.94 19.12 -2.02
CA ILE A 223 23.68 18.40 -2.17
C ILE A 223 23.04 18.10 -0.81
N ILE A 224 23.81 17.63 0.16
CA ILE A 224 23.32 17.36 1.52
C ILE A 224 22.76 18.64 2.17
N GLU A 225 23.46 19.77 2.01
CA GLU A 225 23.11 21.04 2.65
C GLU A 225 21.96 21.79 1.97
N ASN A 226 21.82 21.67 0.65
CA ASN A 226 20.87 22.47 -0.11
C ASN A 226 19.69 21.68 -0.67
N CYS A 227 19.87 20.37 -0.89
CA CYS A 227 18.92 19.56 -1.65
C CYS A 227 18.15 18.53 -0.82
N LEU A 228 18.76 17.94 0.19
CA LEU A 228 18.17 16.78 0.90
C LEU A 228 17.51 17.20 2.22
N PHE A 229 16.22 16.92 2.35
CA PHE A 229 15.40 17.26 3.51
C PHE A 229 14.70 16.01 4.07
N GLY A 230 14.59 15.91 5.38
CA GLY A 230 14.00 14.75 6.04
C GLY A 230 13.28 15.08 7.33
N VAL A 231 12.18 14.39 7.62
CA VAL A 231 11.44 14.52 8.88
C VAL A 231 11.11 13.15 9.44
N ASP A 232 11.30 12.95 10.74
CA ASP A 232 10.80 11.77 11.44
C ASP A 232 10.34 12.15 12.85
N ILE A 233 9.28 11.50 13.34
CA ILE A 233 8.80 11.69 14.71
C ILE A 233 9.74 11.07 15.75
N ASN A 234 10.49 10.03 15.36
CA ASN A 234 11.45 9.35 16.20
C ASN A 234 12.81 10.04 16.15
N PRO A 235 13.30 10.63 17.26
CA PRO A 235 14.59 11.30 17.29
C PRO A 235 15.78 10.36 16.99
N ASN A 236 15.62 9.04 17.20
CA ASN A 236 16.67 8.08 16.87
C ASN A 236 16.78 7.86 15.35
N SER A 237 15.65 7.79 14.64
CA SER A 237 15.62 7.74 13.17
C SER A 237 16.36 8.94 12.57
N VAL A 238 16.06 10.15 13.08
CA VAL A 238 16.76 11.39 12.68
C VAL A 238 18.27 11.29 12.86
N LYS A 239 18.73 10.79 14.02
CA LYS A 239 20.17 10.62 14.28
C LYS A 239 20.81 9.60 13.35
N ILE A 240 20.13 8.49 13.07
CA ILE A 240 20.61 7.44 12.15
C ILE A 240 20.73 7.99 10.73
N CYS A 241 19.71 8.71 10.24
CA CYS A 241 19.74 9.35 8.94
C CYS A 241 20.92 10.35 8.83
N ARG A 242 21.09 11.23 9.83
CA ARG A 242 22.23 12.17 9.89
C ARG A 242 23.56 11.44 9.87
N LEU A 243 23.71 10.38 10.67
CA LEU A 243 24.92 9.56 10.71
C LEU A 243 25.20 8.90 9.35
N ARG A 244 24.18 8.39 8.66
CA ARG A 244 24.33 7.74 7.37
C ARG A 244 24.80 8.72 6.29
N LEU A 245 24.21 9.93 6.23
CA LEU A 245 24.67 11.00 5.34
C LEU A 245 26.09 11.45 5.69
N TRP A 246 26.45 11.52 6.98
CA TRP A 246 27.82 11.80 7.41
C TRP A 246 28.81 10.73 6.97
N ILE A 247 28.48 9.45 7.12
CA ILE A 247 29.35 8.34 6.67
C ILE A 247 29.55 8.42 5.16
N GLU A 248 28.49 8.68 4.40
CA GLU A 248 28.58 8.78 2.94
C GLU A 248 29.42 9.96 2.46
N LEU A 249 29.41 11.08 3.20
CA LEU A 249 30.29 12.21 2.94
C LEU A 249 31.75 11.92 3.36
N LEU A 250 31.93 11.24 4.51
CA LEU A 250 33.24 10.85 5.04
C LEU A 250 34.03 9.93 4.11
N LYS A 251 33.35 9.10 3.31
CA LYS A 251 33.99 8.28 2.25
C LYS A 251 34.84 9.14 1.29
N ASN A 252 34.49 10.41 1.10
CA ASN A 252 35.21 11.35 0.25
C ASN A 252 35.98 12.42 1.03
N ALA A 253 36.17 12.28 2.35
CA ALA A 253 36.98 13.24 3.11
C ALA A 253 38.42 13.29 2.59
N TYR A 254 39.03 14.46 2.65
CA TYR A 254 40.38 14.71 2.16
C TYR A 254 41.22 15.48 3.17
N TYR A 255 42.54 15.42 2.99
CA TYR A 255 43.50 16.16 3.81
C TYR A 255 43.71 17.55 3.19
N LYS A 256 43.45 18.61 3.96
CA LYS A 256 43.80 19.99 3.58
C LYS A 256 45.33 20.14 3.55
N ASN A 257 45.96 19.58 4.59
CA ASN A 257 47.39 19.63 4.86
C ASN A 257 47.84 18.26 5.37
N ALA A 258 49.14 18.03 5.54
CA ALA A 258 49.70 16.73 5.96
C ALA A 258 49.12 16.13 7.27
N THR A 259 48.45 16.93 8.10
CA THR A 259 47.91 16.50 9.40
C THR A 259 46.43 16.87 9.62
N GLU A 260 45.81 17.60 8.70
CA GLU A 260 44.48 18.20 8.91
C GLU A 260 43.48 17.69 7.87
N LEU A 261 42.43 17.01 8.35
CA LEU A 261 41.30 16.54 7.54
C LEU A 261 40.26 17.66 7.38
N GLU A 262 39.56 17.68 6.25
CA GLU A 262 38.43 18.58 6.05
C GLU A 262 37.36 18.45 7.13
N THR A 263 36.77 19.59 7.50
CA THR A 263 35.74 19.66 8.55
C THR A 263 34.38 19.30 7.97
N LEU A 264 33.65 18.42 8.66
CA LEU A 264 32.33 17.99 8.21
C LEU A 264 31.26 19.07 8.40
N PRO A 265 30.28 19.15 7.48
CA PRO A 265 29.15 20.07 7.56
C PRO A 265 28.14 19.69 8.64
N ASN A 266 27.31 20.67 8.99
CA ASN A 266 26.26 20.50 9.99
C ASN A 266 24.94 20.02 9.37
N ILE A 267 24.74 18.71 9.29
CA ILE A 267 23.53 18.08 8.71
C ILE A 267 22.27 18.26 9.59
N ASP A 268 22.42 18.77 10.82
CA ASP A 268 21.32 18.88 11.80
C ASP A 268 20.13 19.75 11.35
N ILE A 269 20.30 20.57 10.31
CA ILE A 269 19.31 21.55 9.86
C ILE A 269 18.32 21.01 8.84
N ASN A 270 18.69 20.04 8.02
CA ASN A 270 17.76 19.57 6.98
C ASN A 270 17.02 18.30 7.39
N ILE A 271 17.55 17.59 8.39
CA ILE A 271 16.90 16.40 8.95
C ILE A 271 16.33 16.76 10.32
N LYS A 272 15.00 16.79 10.46
CA LYS A 272 14.31 17.30 11.65
C LYS A 272 13.51 16.24 12.38
N CYS A 273 13.41 16.42 13.70
CA CYS A 273 12.53 15.62 14.55
C CYS A 273 11.16 16.31 14.67
N GLY A 274 10.09 15.60 14.33
CA GLY A 274 8.73 16.09 14.46
C GLY A 274 7.70 15.22 13.72
N ASN A 275 6.44 15.40 14.08
CA ASN A 275 5.30 14.76 13.44
C ASN A 275 4.93 15.53 12.17
N SER A 276 5.44 15.07 11.03
CA SER A 276 5.20 15.65 9.70
C SER A 276 3.73 15.73 9.29
N LEU A 277 2.85 14.93 9.90
CA LEU A 277 1.41 14.92 9.64
C LEU A 277 0.63 15.96 10.46
N VAL A 278 1.22 16.57 11.48
CA VAL A 278 0.52 17.48 12.39
C VAL A 278 1.20 18.83 12.39
N SER A 279 0.43 19.88 12.13
CA SER A 279 0.87 21.27 12.17
C SER A 279 -0.21 22.12 12.82
N ARG A 280 0.19 23.13 13.58
CA ARG A 280 -0.71 24.06 14.26
C ARG A 280 -1.29 25.11 13.32
N PHE A 281 -0.64 25.34 12.19
CA PHE A 281 -0.99 26.37 11.23
C PHE A 281 -1.15 25.76 9.84
N ASP A 282 -2.11 26.24 9.06
CA ASP A 282 -2.26 25.76 7.68
C ASP A 282 -1.02 26.10 6.84
N ILE A 283 -0.68 25.22 5.90
CA ILE A 283 0.49 25.40 5.04
C ILE A 283 0.38 26.65 4.16
N ASP A 284 -0.85 27.12 3.90
CA ASP A 284 -1.17 28.30 3.10
C ASP A 284 -1.48 29.56 3.93
N ALA A 285 -1.25 29.54 5.25
CA ALA A 285 -1.51 30.70 6.11
C ALA A 285 -0.73 31.95 5.64
N ASP A 286 -1.37 33.12 5.56
CA ASP A 286 -0.71 34.33 5.06
C ASP A 286 0.38 34.84 6.04
N LEU A 287 1.65 34.64 5.66
CA LEU A 287 2.81 35.13 6.40
C LEU A 287 3.07 36.63 6.17
N LYS A 288 2.50 37.26 5.13
CA LYS A 288 2.80 38.66 4.76
C LYS A 288 2.40 39.63 5.86
N GLN A 289 1.29 39.38 6.56
CA GLN A 289 0.89 40.19 7.71
C GLN A 289 1.80 40.00 8.93
N ALA A 290 2.30 38.79 9.15
CA ALA A 290 3.24 38.48 10.23
C ALA A 290 4.61 39.10 9.96
N LEU A 291 5.12 38.97 8.73
CA LEU A 291 6.40 39.53 8.28
C LEU A 291 6.42 41.06 8.30
N LYS A 292 5.33 41.73 7.92
CA LYS A 292 5.24 43.21 7.96
C LYS A 292 5.29 43.80 9.38
N LYS A 293 4.89 43.03 10.38
CA LYS A 293 4.88 43.46 11.80
C LYS A 293 6.09 42.94 12.57
N SER A 294 6.69 41.86 12.09
CA SER A 294 7.92 41.29 12.62
C SER A 294 9.11 42.22 12.33
N LYS A 295 10.11 42.17 13.22
CA LYS A 295 11.43 42.78 12.99
C LYS A 295 12.30 41.97 12.01
N TRP A 296 11.83 40.79 11.59
CA TRP A 296 12.58 39.81 10.78
C TRP A 296 11.98 39.65 9.37
N SER A 297 12.85 39.54 8.36
CA SER A 297 12.49 39.13 6.99
C SER A 297 12.84 37.66 6.72
N ILE A 298 12.27 37.05 5.68
CA ILE A 298 12.64 35.69 5.25
C ILE A 298 14.11 35.63 4.87
N ASP A 299 14.62 36.65 4.18
CA ASP A 299 16.05 36.71 3.84
C ASP A 299 16.94 36.77 5.07
N SER A 300 16.55 37.53 6.10
CA SER A 300 17.29 37.53 7.38
C SER A 300 17.27 36.16 8.05
N TYR A 301 16.19 35.39 7.87
CA TYR A 301 16.09 34.03 8.39
C TYR A 301 16.95 33.04 7.60
N ARG A 302 16.90 33.10 6.26
CA ARG A 302 17.78 32.29 5.37
C ARG A 302 19.26 32.56 5.67
N VAL A 303 19.65 33.82 5.80
CA VAL A 303 21.02 34.21 6.16
C VAL A 303 21.42 33.68 7.55
N ALA A 304 20.53 33.71 8.54
CA ALA A 304 20.81 33.13 9.86
C ALA A 304 21.04 31.62 9.78
N VAL A 305 20.24 30.90 8.98
CA VAL A 305 20.41 29.45 8.73
C VAL A 305 21.72 29.16 8.01
N ASP A 306 22.05 29.92 6.97
CA ASP A 306 23.30 29.73 6.21
C ASP A 306 24.55 30.07 7.03
N THR A 307 24.46 31.08 7.90
CA THR A 307 25.53 31.42 8.84
C THR A 307 25.73 30.31 9.87
N TYR A 308 24.64 29.69 10.32
CA TYR A 308 24.70 28.54 11.23
C TYR A 308 25.29 27.29 10.56
N ARG A 309 25.01 27.05 9.26
CA ARG A 309 25.61 25.96 8.46
C ARG A 309 27.14 26.07 8.43
N ASN A 310 27.63 27.28 8.17
CA ASN A 310 29.04 27.58 7.94
C ASN A 310 29.82 28.00 9.21
N ALA A 311 29.21 27.86 10.39
CA ALA A 311 29.80 28.34 11.64
C ALA A 311 31.12 27.63 11.96
N GLN A 312 32.18 28.42 12.18
CA GLN A 312 33.55 27.92 12.38
C GLN A 312 33.83 27.52 13.84
N ASN A 313 32.97 27.91 14.78
CA ASN A 313 33.13 27.61 16.19
C ASN A 313 31.78 27.39 16.92
N LYS A 314 31.85 26.75 18.09
CA LYS A 314 30.67 26.40 18.90
C LYS A 314 29.91 27.61 19.45
N GLU A 315 30.57 28.76 19.58
CA GLU A 315 29.98 29.97 20.17
C GLU A 315 29.07 30.66 19.15
N GLN A 316 29.59 30.91 17.95
CA GLN A 316 28.83 31.38 16.79
C GLN A 316 27.64 30.45 16.49
N LYS A 317 27.85 29.14 16.61
CA LYS A 317 26.79 28.14 16.46
C LYS A 317 25.64 28.35 17.46
N ARG A 318 25.97 28.53 18.75
CA ARG A 318 24.97 28.77 19.81
C ARG A 318 24.24 30.10 19.65
N GLU A 319 24.94 31.14 19.19
CA GLU A 319 24.33 32.44 18.93
C GLU A 319 23.31 32.36 17.79
N MET A 320 23.68 31.73 16.68
CA MET A 320 22.76 31.58 15.55
C MET A 320 21.61 30.61 15.87
N GLU A 321 21.83 29.55 16.65
CA GLU A 321 20.77 28.69 17.21
C GLU A 321 19.72 29.51 17.97
N ARG A 322 20.16 30.36 18.91
CA ARG A 322 19.25 31.24 19.67
C ARG A 322 18.51 32.21 18.77
N LEU A 323 19.21 32.80 17.79
CA LEU A 323 18.61 33.73 16.83
C LEU A 323 17.51 33.04 16.01
N ILE A 324 17.78 31.82 15.51
CA ILE A 324 16.81 31.01 14.76
C ILE A 324 15.59 30.68 15.64
N ASP A 325 15.80 30.31 16.90
CA ASP A 325 14.72 29.99 17.83
C ASP A 325 13.87 31.22 18.18
N ASP A 326 14.50 32.38 18.36
CA ASP A 326 13.81 33.66 18.58
C ASP A 326 12.96 34.05 17.35
N ILE A 327 13.53 33.93 16.15
CA ILE A 327 12.81 34.17 14.88
C ILE A 327 11.58 33.26 14.78
N LYS A 328 11.73 31.95 15.05
CA LYS A 328 10.63 30.98 15.03
C LYS A 328 9.56 31.31 16.08
N SER A 329 9.95 31.74 17.27
CA SER A 329 9.03 32.11 18.35
C SER A 329 8.20 33.35 18.00
N ASP A 330 8.85 34.37 17.45
CA ASP A 330 8.20 35.60 16.97
C ASP A 330 7.18 35.28 15.86
N PHE A 331 7.56 34.44 14.88
CA PHE A 331 6.66 34.02 13.81
C PHE A 331 5.45 33.23 14.32
N ARG A 332 5.66 32.23 15.20
CA ARG A 332 4.56 31.46 15.80
C ARG A 332 3.57 32.36 16.55
N SER A 333 4.07 33.39 17.23
CA SER A 333 3.27 34.36 17.96
C SER A 333 2.42 35.20 17.01
N GLU A 334 3.02 35.76 15.95
CA GLU A 334 2.30 36.58 14.97
C GLU A 334 1.25 35.81 14.16
N ILE A 335 1.53 34.57 13.72
CA ILE A 335 0.52 33.75 13.03
C ILE A 335 -0.65 33.41 13.96
N SER A 336 -0.36 33.01 15.20
CA SER A 336 -1.39 32.75 16.21
C SER A 336 -2.30 33.96 16.43
N LEU A 337 -1.76 35.18 16.38
CA LEU A 337 -2.54 36.41 16.46
C LEU A 337 -3.35 36.71 15.18
N ASN A 338 -2.87 36.26 14.03
CA ASN A 338 -3.48 36.48 12.72
C ASN A 338 -4.47 35.38 12.30
N ASP A 339 -4.53 34.26 13.04
CA ASP A 339 -5.45 33.15 12.84
C ASP A 339 -6.93 33.64 12.77
N PRO A 340 -7.73 33.18 11.80
CA PRO A 340 -9.12 33.62 11.64
C PRO A 340 -10.01 33.40 12.86
N LYS A 341 -9.82 32.29 13.60
CA LYS A 341 -10.57 31.99 14.83
C LYS A 341 -10.14 32.93 15.95
N VAL A 342 -8.85 33.21 16.09
CA VAL A 342 -8.32 34.17 17.10
C VAL A 342 -8.75 35.62 16.79
N LYS A 343 -8.71 36.04 15.52
CA LYS A 343 -9.26 37.34 15.07
C LYS A 343 -10.76 37.45 15.35
N ARG A 344 -11.51 36.39 15.06
CA ARG A 344 -12.96 36.33 15.35
C ARG A 344 -13.23 36.37 16.84
N LEU A 345 -12.45 35.66 17.66
CA LEU A 345 -12.53 35.73 19.12
C LEU A 345 -12.29 37.16 19.60
N ARG A 346 -11.21 37.81 19.18
CA ARG A 346 -10.92 39.22 19.51
C ARG A 346 -12.05 40.16 19.13
N LYS A 347 -12.64 39.99 17.94
CA LYS A 347 -13.78 40.81 17.50
C LYS A 347 -15.01 40.60 18.38
N LEU A 348 -15.39 39.34 18.64
CA LEU A 348 -16.55 39.01 19.48
C LEU A 348 -16.33 39.45 20.94
N SER A 349 -15.15 39.24 21.50
CA SER A 349 -14.77 39.71 22.83
C SER A 349 -14.73 41.23 22.91
N GLY A 350 -14.28 41.92 21.85
CA GLY A 350 -14.31 43.38 21.75
C GLY A 350 -15.73 43.93 21.67
N GLU A 351 -16.61 43.32 20.86
CA GLU A 351 -18.03 43.66 20.79
C GLU A 351 -18.73 43.43 22.14
N LEU A 352 -18.44 42.30 22.80
CA LEU A 352 -18.95 41.98 24.13
C LEU A 352 -18.46 43.01 25.15
N PHE A 353 -17.16 43.35 25.14
CA PHE A 353 -16.57 44.35 26.02
C PHE A 353 -17.19 45.73 25.80
N GLN A 354 -17.37 46.18 24.55
CA GLN A 354 -18.06 47.44 24.28
C GLN A 354 -19.50 47.44 24.81
N LEU A 355 -20.23 46.34 24.62
CA LEU A 355 -21.61 46.19 25.10
C LEU A 355 -21.72 46.18 26.64
N THR A 356 -20.69 45.70 27.35
CA THR A 356 -20.71 45.57 28.82
C THR A 356 -20.02 46.72 29.55
N ASN A 357 -19.04 47.39 28.93
CA ASN A 357 -18.20 48.42 29.57
C ASN A 357 -18.44 49.85 29.05
N GLN A 358 -19.18 50.07 27.95
CA GLN A 358 -19.69 51.42 27.68
C GLN A 358 -20.80 51.72 28.71
N GLY A 359 -20.48 52.59 29.68
CA GLY A 359 -21.45 53.10 30.64
C GLY A 359 -22.66 53.67 29.91
N GLN A 360 -23.84 53.12 30.19
CA GLN A 360 -25.08 53.61 29.60
C GLN A 360 -25.44 54.96 30.25
N LEU A 361 -25.39 56.03 29.46
CA LEU A 361 -25.72 57.40 29.89
C LEU A 361 -27.23 57.61 30.17
N PHE A 362 -28.10 56.64 29.81
CA PHE A 362 -29.55 56.68 29.99
C PHE A 362 -30.13 55.29 30.35
N GLU A 363 -31.24 55.24 31.10
CA GLU A 363 -31.94 54.00 31.44
C GLU A 363 -32.63 53.36 30.22
N MET A 364 -32.39 52.07 30.01
CA MET A 364 -33.05 51.30 28.93
C MET A 364 -34.51 51.01 29.24
N SER A 365 -35.38 51.07 28.23
CA SER A 365 -36.75 50.57 28.35
C SER A 365 -36.78 49.04 28.55
N LYS A 366 -37.90 48.51 29.05
CA LYS A 366 -38.09 47.07 29.30
C LYS A 366 -37.80 46.20 28.07
N LYS A 367 -38.22 46.64 26.88
CA LYS A 367 -38.03 45.93 25.61
C LYS A 367 -36.57 45.94 25.15
N GLU A 368 -35.88 47.06 25.34
CA GLU A 368 -34.46 47.21 25.01
C GLU A 368 -33.58 46.36 25.94
N LYS A 369 -33.90 46.31 27.23
CA LYS A 369 -33.18 45.49 28.22
C LYS A 369 -33.27 43.99 27.90
N THR A 370 -34.43 43.50 27.45
CA THR A 370 -34.59 42.10 27.03
C THR A 370 -33.80 41.79 25.75
N ALA A 371 -33.81 42.70 24.77
CA ALA A 371 -33.03 42.55 23.54
C ALA A 371 -31.51 42.58 23.80
N TRP A 372 -31.06 43.48 24.68
CA TRP A 372 -29.67 43.58 25.12
C TRP A 372 -29.21 42.32 25.84
N ASN A 373 -29.97 41.83 26.83
CA ASN A 373 -29.66 40.58 27.54
C ASN A 373 -29.55 39.38 26.57
N LYS A 374 -30.45 39.29 25.58
CA LYS A 374 -30.41 38.22 24.57
C LYS A 374 -29.16 38.31 23.69
N LYS A 375 -28.73 39.53 23.33
CA LYS A 375 -27.54 39.77 22.51
C LYS A 375 -26.25 39.48 23.29
N VAL A 376 -26.14 39.95 24.54
CA VAL A 376 -25.02 39.64 25.44
C VAL A 376 -24.91 38.13 25.64
N LYS A 377 -25.99 37.45 26.00
CA LYS A 377 -26.00 35.99 26.19
C LYS A 377 -25.51 35.24 24.94
N LYS A 378 -26.00 35.61 23.75
CA LYS A 378 -25.59 35.00 22.49
C LYS A 378 -24.10 35.22 22.20
N LEU A 379 -23.59 36.44 22.41
CA LEU A 379 -22.17 36.74 22.20
C LEU A 379 -21.30 36.01 23.21
N THR A 380 -21.68 35.96 24.49
CA THR A 380 -20.97 35.20 25.53
C THR A 380 -20.90 33.71 25.20
N GLU A 381 -22.02 33.09 24.78
CA GLU A 381 -22.03 31.68 24.36
C GLU A 381 -21.12 31.44 23.14
N GLN A 382 -21.10 32.35 22.17
CA GLN A 382 -20.24 32.27 21.00
C GLN A 382 -18.76 32.44 21.34
N THR A 383 -18.41 33.40 22.20
CA THR A 383 -17.06 33.64 22.67
C THR A 383 -16.54 32.44 23.46
N ASN A 384 -17.29 31.97 24.46
CA ASN A 384 -16.88 30.82 25.29
C ASN A 384 -16.71 29.54 24.46
N LYS A 385 -17.59 29.31 23.49
CA LYS A 385 -17.47 28.14 22.59
C LYS A 385 -16.21 28.22 21.73
N LEU A 386 -15.92 29.39 21.17
CA LEU A 386 -14.76 29.60 20.31
C LEU A 386 -13.45 29.57 21.12
N GLU A 387 -13.48 30.10 22.33
CA GLU A 387 -12.36 30.06 23.28
C GLU A 387 -12.05 28.62 23.72
N ALA A 388 -13.07 27.85 24.10
CA ALA A 388 -12.91 26.43 24.41
C ALA A 388 -12.38 25.62 23.22
N GLU A 389 -12.81 25.91 21.99
CA GLU A 389 -12.28 25.26 20.78
C GLU A 389 -10.79 25.60 20.55
N ILE A 390 -10.39 26.85 20.79
CA ILE A 390 -8.98 27.29 20.69
C ILE A 390 -8.13 26.68 21.81
N GLU A 391 -8.63 26.63 23.04
CA GLU A 391 -7.95 25.98 24.17
C GLU A 391 -7.84 24.46 23.99
N GLU A 392 -8.88 23.80 23.47
CA GLU A 392 -8.84 22.38 23.13
C GLU A 392 -7.77 22.10 22.08
N ILE A 393 -7.64 22.95 21.06
CA ILE A 393 -6.56 22.84 20.06
C ILE A 393 -5.20 23.09 20.73
N LYS A 394 -5.01 24.19 21.47
CA LYS A 394 -3.72 24.56 22.06
C LYS A 394 -3.24 23.61 23.15
N GLY A 395 -4.15 23.06 23.94
CA GLY A 395 -3.87 22.15 25.06
C GLY A 395 -3.77 20.68 24.66
N ASN A 396 -4.05 20.32 23.41
CA ASN A 396 -4.00 18.94 22.98
C ASN A 396 -2.55 18.44 22.86
N LYS A 397 -2.28 17.30 23.51
CA LYS A 397 -0.99 16.59 23.42
C LYS A 397 -0.56 16.26 21.99
N ILE A 398 -1.49 16.23 21.03
CA ILE A 398 -1.20 15.98 19.62
C ILE A 398 -0.22 17.00 19.01
N PHE A 399 -0.16 18.22 19.55
CA PHE A 399 0.72 19.29 19.05
C PHE A 399 2.07 19.38 19.76
N VAL A 400 2.37 18.48 20.69
CA VAL A 400 3.66 18.46 21.40
C VAL A 400 4.80 18.26 20.41
N ASP A 401 4.61 17.35 19.45
CA ASP A 401 5.57 17.03 18.41
C ASP A 401 5.17 17.60 17.03
N ALA A 402 4.26 18.57 16.97
CA ALA A 402 3.82 19.13 15.68
C ALA A 402 4.98 19.72 14.89
N PHE A 403 5.01 19.42 13.59
CA PHE A 403 6.03 19.89 12.67
C PHE A 403 5.50 21.02 11.80
N GLU A 404 6.11 22.20 11.94
CA GLU A 404 5.73 23.40 11.19
C GLU A 404 6.64 23.56 9.96
N TRP A 405 6.23 22.96 8.84
CA TRP A 405 6.99 22.92 7.59
C TRP A 405 7.62 24.27 7.18
N ARG A 406 6.83 25.35 7.26
CA ARG A 406 7.25 26.70 6.87
C ARG A 406 8.36 27.29 7.76
N PHE A 407 8.42 26.86 9.01
CA PHE A 407 9.40 27.37 9.98
C PHE A 407 10.63 26.50 10.04
N GLU A 408 10.47 25.20 9.83
CA GLU A 408 11.57 24.27 9.93
C GLU A 408 12.41 24.24 8.64
N PHE A 409 11.81 24.58 7.50
CA PHE A 409 12.46 24.65 6.18
C PHE A 409 12.14 25.99 5.48
N PRO A 410 12.90 27.07 5.73
CA PRO A 410 12.72 28.33 5.00
C PRO A 410 13.08 28.26 3.51
N GLU A 411 13.81 27.22 3.09
CA GLU A 411 14.26 27.02 1.71
C GLU A 411 13.12 26.75 0.73
N VAL A 412 11.96 26.33 1.24
CA VAL A 412 10.75 26.08 0.44
C VAL A 412 9.78 27.26 0.48
N LEU A 413 10.20 28.41 0.99
CA LEU A 413 9.45 29.67 0.92
C LEU A 413 9.98 30.52 -0.24
N ASN A 414 9.12 31.34 -0.85
CA ASN A 414 9.57 32.44 -1.72
C ASN A 414 9.90 33.70 -0.89
N ASP A 415 10.36 34.77 -1.55
CA ASP A 415 10.76 36.03 -0.88
C ASP A 415 9.58 36.75 -0.21
N ASP A 416 8.37 36.44 -0.65
CA ASP A 416 7.10 36.91 -0.10
C ASP A 416 6.64 36.09 1.12
N GLY A 417 7.27 34.95 1.39
CA GLY A 417 6.96 34.02 2.50
C GLY A 417 5.89 33.00 2.19
N ASP A 418 5.46 32.92 0.93
CA ASP A 418 4.52 31.91 0.46
C ASP A 418 5.26 30.56 0.31
N PHE A 419 4.56 29.48 0.67
CA PHE A 419 5.12 28.13 0.58
C PHE A 419 5.12 27.65 -0.88
N VAL A 420 6.32 27.46 -1.44
CA VAL A 420 6.54 26.99 -2.82
C VAL A 420 6.52 25.47 -2.88
N GLY A 421 7.08 24.81 -1.88
CA GLY A 421 7.14 23.36 -1.75
C GLY A 421 8.41 22.72 -2.31
N PHE A 422 8.45 21.39 -2.20
CA PHE A 422 9.57 20.55 -2.65
C PHE A 422 9.42 20.14 -4.11
N ASP A 423 10.54 19.84 -4.75
CA ASP A 423 10.60 19.42 -6.15
C ASP A 423 10.30 17.95 -6.30
N ILE A 424 10.78 17.16 -5.33
CA ILE A 424 10.60 15.72 -5.25
C ILE A 424 10.21 15.37 -3.81
N VAL A 425 9.17 14.56 -3.65
CA VAL A 425 8.85 13.93 -2.37
C VAL A 425 8.95 12.41 -2.55
N ILE A 426 9.84 11.78 -1.79
CA ILE A 426 10.18 10.36 -1.86
C ILE A 426 10.11 9.73 -0.47
N GLY A 427 9.73 8.46 -0.35
CA GLY A 427 9.82 7.78 0.93
C GLY A 427 9.06 6.47 1.04
N ASN A 428 9.12 5.90 2.24
CA ASN A 428 8.40 4.69 2.62
C ASN A 428 7.65 4.93 3.93
N PRO A 429 6.42 5.47 3.89
CA PRO A 429 5.67 5.82 5.09
C PRO A 429 5.28 4.59 5.94
N PRO A 430 5.03 4.76 7.25
CA PRO A 430 4.73 3.65 8.16
C PRO A 430 3.35 2.99 7.94
N TYR A 431 3.31 1.65 7.96
CA TYR A 431 2.10 0.84 7.73
C TYR A 431 1.40 0.41 9.04
N ILE A 432 0.93 1.39 9.82
CA ILE A 432 0.30 1.15 11.13
C ILE A 432 -1.20 1.47 11.09
N GLN A 433 -2.04 0.52 11.53
CA GLN A 433 -3.49 0.74 11.61
C GLN A 433 -3.87 1.87 12.58
N GLN A 434 -4.75 2.77 12.15
CA GLN A 434 -5.22 3.92 12.95
C GLN A 434 -5.76 3.54 14.33
N ARG A 435 -6.49 2.42 14.46
CA ARG A 435 -7.13 2.01 15.74
C ARG A 435 -6.13 1.71 16.87
N LYS A 436 -4.89 1.35 16.52
CA LYS A 436 -3.82 1.14 17.52
C LYS A 436 -3.24 2.46 18.03
N SER A 437 -3.44 3.57 17.30
CA SER A 437 -3.12 4.91 17.79
C SER A 437 -4.25 5.42 18.69
N LYS A 438 -4.10 5.23 20.01
CA LYS A 438 -5.07 5.72 21.01
C LYS A 438 -5.08 7.25 21.00
N GLY A 439 -6.14 7.90 20.48
CA GLY A 439 -6.52 9.27 20.89
C GLY A 439 -6.91 10.30 19.82
N ASN A 440 -6.66 10.11 18.52
CA ASN A 440 -6.60 11.26 17.58
C ASN A 440 -7.55 11.22 16.37
N THR A 441 -8.46 10.24 16.28
CA THR A 441 -9.29 9.98 15.09
C THR A 441 -10.19 11.14 14.66
N LYS A 442 -10.71 11.94 15.60
CA LYS A 442 -11.64 13.05 15.32
C LYS A 442 -10.97 14.32 14.78
N LEU A 443 -9.67 14.52 15.04
CA LEU A 443 -8.92 15.67 14.50
C LEU A 443 -8.38 15.36 13.11
N LEU A 444 -7.85 14.15 12.92
CA LEU A 444 -7.38 13.69 11.61
C LEU A 444 -8.51 13.76 10.56
N SER A 445 -9.75 13.41 10.94
CA SER A 445 -10.91 13.53 10.04
C SER A 445 -11.29 14.95 9.64
N LYS A 446 -10.78 15.97 10.35
CA LYS A 446 -10.97 17.39 10.00
C LYS A 446 -9.82 17.94 9.15
N TRP A 447 -8.63 17.35 9.24
CA TRP A 447 -7.41 17.84 8.59
C TRP A 447 -7.11 17.14 7.28
N TYR A 448 -7.62 15.93 7.08
CA TYR A 448 -7.32 15.10 5.92
C TYR A 448 -8.60 14.63 5.24
N ASN A 449 -8.69 14.89 3.94
CA ASN A 449 -9.78 14.42 3.08
C ASN A 449 -9.71 12.90 2.89
N VAL A 450 -8.52 12.32 2.94
CA VAL A 450 -8.30 10.87 2.77
C VAL A 450 -8.66 10.04 4.01
N TYR A 451 -9.20 10.67 5.06
CA TYR A 451 -9.52 9.98 6.31
C TYR A 451 -10.60 8.90 6.14
N SER A 452 -10.28 7.70 6.62
CA SER A 452 -11.23 6.62 6.86
C SER A 452 -10.86 5.93 8.18
N GLY A 453 -11.82 5.80 9.11
CA GLY A 453 -11.56 5.41 10.52
C GLY A 453 -10.99 4.00 10.75
N THR A 454 -10.69 3.26 9.68
CA THR A 454 -10.03 1.95 9.69
C THR A 454 -8.77 1.89 8.82
N ALA A 455 -8.38 2.99 8.16
CA ALA A 455 -7.24 2.99 7.26
C ALA A 455 -5.89 2.95 8.02
N ASP A 456 -4.81 2.69 7.29
CA ASP A 456 -3.44 2.75 7.81
C ASP A 456 -2.97 4.21 7.89
N LEU A 457 -1.95 4.49 8.72
CA LEU A 457 -1.38 5.84 8.88
C LEU A 457 -0.76 6.36 7.58
N SER A 458 -0.26 5.47 6.72
CA SER A 458 0.36 5.81 5.43
C SER A 458 -0.54 6.63 4.53
N VAL A 459 -1.88 6.50 4.62
CA VAL A 459 -2.81 7.27 3.77
C VAL A 459 -2.65 8.77 3.95
N PHE A 460 -2.39 9.24 5.17
CA PHE A 460 -2.21 10.67 5.46
C PHE A 460 -0.89 11.20 4.91
N PHE A 461 0.12 10.34 4.78
CA PHE A 461 1.40 10.72 4.18
C PHE A 461 1.26 11.02 2.68
N PHE A 462 0.33 10.37 1.97
CA PHE A 462 0.05 10.74 0.57
C PHE A 462 -0.50 12.16 0.47
N GLU A 463 -1.58 12.48 1.20
CA GLU A 463 -2.16 13.84 1.17
C GLU A 463 -1.15 14.89 1.67
N ARG A 464 -0.38 14.57 2.72
CA ARG A 464 0.71 15.43 3.20
C ARG A 464 1.82 15.63 2.17
N ALA A 465 2.25 14.58 1.48
CA ALA A 465 3.29 14.69 0.45
C ALA A 465 2.85 15.62 -0.68
N PHE A 466 1.62 15.49 -1.17
CA PHE A 466 1.09 16.38 -2.20
C PHE A 466 0.86 17.81 -1.71
N SER A 467 0.57 18.04 -0.43
CA SER A 467 0.46 19.40 0.10
C SER A 467 1.82 20.11 0.21
N ILE A 468 2.90 19.38 0.51
CA ILE A 468 4.25 19.96 0.57
C ILE A 468 4.97 19.99 -0.79
N LEU A 469 4.44 19.30 -1.80
CA LEU A 469 5.03 19.24 -3.15
C LEU A 469 4.67 20.49 -3.97
N ARG A 470 5.64 21.02 -4.71
CA ARG A 470 5.43 22.15 -5.63
C ARG A 470 4.58 21.74 -6.83
N ASN A 471 4.01 22.72 -7.54
CA ASN A 471 3.35 22.45 -8.82
C ASN A 471 4.38 21.92 -9.85
N ASN A 472 4.00 20.89 -10.59
CA ASN A 472 4.88 20.08 -11.46
C ASN A 472 5.98 19.29 -10.72
N GLY A 473 5.93 19.24 -9.37
CA GLY A 473 6.81 18.39 -8.57
C GLY A 473 6.51 16.90 -8.76
N GLN A 474 7.51 16.07 -8.46
CA GLN A 474 7.48 14.62 -8.60
C GLN A 474 7.26 13.94 -7.25
N PHE A 475 6.51 12.85 -7.23
CA PHE A 475 6.16 12.08 -6.05
C PHE A 475 6.49 10.60 -6.27
N ALA A 476 7.19 9.97 -5.33
CA ALA A 476 7.55 8.55 -5.42
C ALA A 476 7.51 7.85 -4.06
N PHE A 477 6.47 7.07 -3.77
CA PHE A 477 6.37 6.32 -2.51
C PHE A 477 6.34 4.81 -2.70
N ILE A 478 6.96 4.10 -1.76
CA ILE A 478 6.69 2.68 -1.50
C ILE A 478 5.53 2.58 -0.52
N SER A 479 4.49 1.81 -0.84
CA SER A 479 3.34 1.62 0.06
C SER A 479 2.75 0.22 -0.03
N THR A 480 1.78 -0.09 0.82
CA THR A 480 0.97 -1.30 0.66
C THR A 480 -0.05 -1.10 -0.46
N ASN A 481 -0.32 -2.13 -1.24
CA ASN A 481 -1.38 -2.07 -2.28
C ASN A 481 -2.79 -2.34 -1.73
N LYS A 482 -2.96 -2.54 -0.40
CA LYS A 482 -4.27 -2.82 0.24
C LYS A 482 -5.33 -1.76 -0.04
N PHE A 483 -4.92 -0.50 -0.19
CA PHE A 483 -5.86 0.57 -0.50
C PHE A 483 -6.38 0.53 -1.94
N PHE A 484 -5.91 -0.37 -2.82
CA PHE A 484 -6.44 -0.50 -4.18
C PHE A 484 -7.88 -1.05 -4.19
N SER A 485 -8.18 -2.05 -3.35
CA SER A 485 -9.46 -2.75 -3.37
C SER A 485 -10.33 -2.55 -2.11
N THR A 486 -9.75 -2.05 -1.02
CA THR A 486 -10.50 -1.88 0.24
C THR A 486 -11.40 -0.65 0.23
N GLU A 487 -12.53 -0.72 0.95
CA GLU A 487 -13.45 0.41 1.13
C GLU A 487 -12.78 1.60 1.84
N TYR A 488 -11.90 1.33 2.81
CA TYR A 488 -11.20 2.42 3.51
C TYR A 488 -10.26 3.21 2.60
N GLY A 489 -9.77 2.59 1.52
CA GLY A 489 -8.88 3.21 0.55
C GLY A 489 -9.60 4.13 -0.44
N LYS A 490 -10.95 4.10 -0.49
CA LYS A 490 -11.73 4.88 -1.46
C LYS A 490 -11.43 6.40 -1.42
N PRO A 491 -11.36 7.06 -0.25
CA PRO A 491 -10.99 8.48 -0.20
C PRO A 491 -9.60 8.76 -0.76
N LEU A 492 -8.63 7.87 -0.48
CA LEU A 492 -7.27 8.00 -1.02
C LEU A 492 -7.22 7.78 -2.53
N ARG A 493 -7.92 6.78 -3.06
CA ARG A 493 -8.00 6.53 -4.52
C ARG A 493 -8.57 7.74 -5.26
N ASN A 494 -9.68 8.29 -4.75
CA ASN A 494 -10.30 9.49 -5.31
C ASN A 494 -9.35 10.71 -5.25
N TYR A 495 -8.61 10.88 -4.16
CA TYR A 495 -7.65 11.97 -4.03
C TYR A 495 -6.47 11.81 -5.00
N LEU A 496 -5.92 10.61 -5.14
CA LEU A 496 -4.78 10.35 -6.01
C LEU A 496 -5.15 10.42 -7.50
N SER A 497 -6.36 10.02 -7.88
CA SER A 497 -6.80 10.05 -9.29
C SER A 497 -6.92 11.46 -9.86
N GLU A 498 -6.87 12.51 -9.05
CA GLU A 498 -6.81 13.90 -9.52
C GLU A 498 -5.42 14.30 -10.03
N TYR A 499 -4.39 13.48 -9.80
CA TYR A 499 -3.01 13.75 -10.16
C TYR A 499 -2.52 12.86 -11.31
N ARG A 500 -1.45 13.31 -11.98
CA ARG A 500 -0.84 12.56 -13.07
C ARG A 500 -0.05 11.37 -12.54
N PHE A 501 -0.39 10.17 -13.00
CA PHE A 501 0.41 8.96 -12.81
C PHE A 501 1.45 8.85 -13.93
N HIS A 502 2.71 8.63 -13.57
CA HIS A 502 3.76 8.26 -14.52
C HIS A 502 3.88 6.74 -14.60
N GLU A 503 4.03 6.11 -13.43
CA GLU A 503 4.22 4.67 -13.33
C GLU A 503 3.67 4.12 -12.01
N LEU A 504 3.09 2.92 -12.09
CA LEU A 504 2.66 2.12 -10.96
C LEU A 504 3.30 0.74 -11.07
N VAL A 505 4.07 0.37 -10.05
CA VAL A 505 4.67 -0.97 -9.94
C VAL A 505 3.93 -1.74 -8.86
N ASN A 506 3.33 -2.88 -9.20
CA ASN A 506 2.53 -3.68 -8.28
C ASN A 506 3.16 -5.06 -8.08
N PHE A 507 3.49 -5.38 -6.82
CA PHE A 507 4.11 -6.65 -6.40
C PHE A 507 3.08 -7.65 -5.87
N GLU A 508 1.94 -7.74 -6.55
CA GLU A 508 0.83 -8.59 -6.13
C GLU A 508 1.24 -10.07 -6.24
N LEU A 509 1.48 -10.71 -5.09
CA LEU A 509 1.93 -12.11 -4.92
C LEU A 509 3.45 -12.35 -4.91
N VAL A 510 4.28 -11.31 -4.73
CA VAL A 510 5.73 -11.46 -4.52
C VAL A 510 6.11 -11.03 -3.10
N PRO A 511 6.71 -11.91 -2.28
CA PRO A 511 7.26 -11.53 -0.99
C PRO A 511 8.57 -10.74 -1.22
N ILE A 512 8.47 -9.41 -1.24
CA ILE A 512 9.64 -8.52 -1.39
C ILE A 512 10.44 -8.39 -0.08
N PHE A 513 9.79 -8.62 1.06
CA PHE A 513 10.41 -8.50 2.38
C PHE A 513 10.40 -9.86 3.10
N ASP A 514 11.59 -10.35 3.46
CA ASP A 514 11.77 -11.67 4.13
C ASP A 514 11.01 -11.76 5.48
N GLU A 515 10.86 -10.62 6.16
CA GLU A 515 10.29 -10.55 7.51
C GLU A 515 8.78 -10.22 7.52
N ALA A 516 8.16 -9.90 6.37
CA ALA A 516 6.77 -9.47 6.33
C ALA A 516 6.05 -9.84 5.01
N LEU A 517 4.95 -10.61 5.12
CA LEU A 517 3.97 -10.85 4.06
C LEU A 517 3.12 -9.59 3.81
N VAL A 518 3.73 -8.53 3.29
CA VAL A 518 3.05 -7.28 2.93
C VAL A 518 3.08 -7.14 1.41
N SER A 519 1.90 -7.14 0.80
CA SER A 519 1.74 -6.80 -0.62
C SER A 519 2.07 -5.31 -0.82
N SER A 520 3.09 -5.04 -1.64
CA SER A 520 3.67 -3.71 -1.81
C SER A 520 3.46 -3.16 -3.23
N THR A 521 3.57 -1.84 -3.34
CA THR A 521 3.50 -1.11 -4.60
C THR A 521 4.42 0.11 -4.54
N ILE A 522 4.95 0.50 -5.70
CA ILE A 522 5.66 1.77 -5.90
C ILE A 522 4.78 2.65 -6.79
N LEU A 523 4.58 3.89 -6.36
CA LEU A 523 3.72 4.86 -7.01
C LEU A 523 4.56 6.08 -7.42
N HIS A 524 4.73 6.30 -8.73
CA HIS A 524 5.37 7.49 -9.28
C HIS A 524 4.33 8.39 -9.93
N LEU A 525 4.09 9.55 -9.31
CA LEU A 525 3.09 10.54 -9.72
C LEU A 525 3.74 11.93 -9.85
N ALA A 526 3.00 12.88 -10.42
CA ALA A 526 3.37 14.28 -10.44
C ALA A 526 2.18 15.21 -10.13
N LYS A 527 2.45 16.33 -9.46
CA LYS A 527 1.44 17.36 -9.13
C LYS A 527 1.17 18.28 -10.31
N THR A 528 0.58 17.70 -11.34
CA THR A 528 0.23 18.32 -12.63
C THR A 528 -1.10 17.72 -13.10
N ASN A 529 -1.71 18.36 -14.10
CA ASN A 529 -2.87 17.85 -14.81
C ASN A 529 -2.64 16.40 -15.28
N VAL A 530 -3.71 15.62 -15.15
CA VAL A 530 -3.83 14.22 -15.58
C VAL A 530 -3.49 14.07 -17.07
N THR A 531 -2.89 12.94 -17.42
CA THR A 531 -2.71 12.49 -18.81
C THR A 531 -3.61 11.30 -19.13
N ASP A 532 -3.84 11.04 -20.41
CA ASP A 532 -4.73 9.97 -20.87
C ASP A 532 -4.31 8.57 -20.40
N SER A 533 -3.00 8.34 -20.20
CA SER A 533 -2.48 7.03 -19.81
C SER A 533 -1.27 7.08 -18.88
N PHE A 534 -1.00 5.97 -18.20
CA PHE A 534 0.16 5.75 -17.32
C PHE A 534 0.73 4.33 -17.48
N LYS A 535 1.98 4.11 -17.06
CA LYS A 535 2.65 2.80 -17.11
C LYS A 535 2.27 1.94 -15.90
N LEU A 536 1.97 0.67 -16.15
CA LEU A 536 1.75 -0.34 -15.12
C LEU A 536 2.75 -1.49 -15.30
N VAL A 537 3.47 -1.81 -14.23
CA VAL A 537 4.32 -3.00 -14.15
C VAL A 537 3.71 -3.94 -13.11
N GLU A 538 3.35 -5.17 -13.51
CA GLU A 538 2.77 -6.18 -12.63
C GLU A 538 3.67 -7.40 -12.54
N PHE A 539 3.98 -7.82 -11.32
CA PHE A 539 4.66 -9.07 -11.06
C PHE A 539 3.65 -10.13 -10.63
N LYS A 540 3.57 -11.26 -11.35
CA LYS A 540 2.66 -12.36 -11.02
C LYS A 540 3.45 -13.56 -10.50
N SER A 541 3.27 -13.86 -9.21
CA SER A 541 3.49 -15.15 -8.52
C SER A 541 4.79 -15.96 -8.68
N GLU A 542 5.79 -15.53 -9.45
CA GLU A 542 7.11 -16.18 -9.43
C GLU A 542 7.94 -15.59 -8.28
N PRO A 543 8.69 -16.42 -7.51
CA PRO A 543 9.68 -15.91 -6.58
C PRO A 543 10.72 -15.12 -7.37
N ILE A 544 10.62 -13.80 -7.29
CA ILE A 544 11.63 -12.90 -7.84
C ILE A 544 12.87 -13.09 -6.98
N ASN A 545 13.89 -13.77 -7.49
CA ASN A 545 15.24 -13.55 -6.98
C ASN A 545 15.74 -12.19 -7.51
N GLN A 546 16.73 -11.58 -6.86
CA GLN A 546 17.30 -10.30 -7.29
C GLN A 546 17.76 -10.29 -8.76
N LYS A 547 18.09 -11.45 -9.33
CA LYS A 547 18.46 -11.62 -10.75
C LYS A 547 17.28 -11.38 -11.71
N ILE A 548 16.08 -11.85 -11.38
CA ILE A 548 14.87 -11.68 -12.20
C ILE A 548 14.45 -10.20 -12.27
N PHE A 549 14.67 -9.42 -11.20
CA PHE A 549 14.35 -7.98 -11.18
C PHE A 549 15.22 -7.18 -12.17
N ASN A 550 16.48 -7.57 -12.38
CA ASN A 550 17.41 -6.89 -13.28
C ASN A 550 17.42 -7.46 -14.71
N GLU A 551 17.05 -8.74 -14.92
CA GLU A 551 17.17 -9.42 -16.22
C GLU A 551 15.83 -9.57 -16.98
N LYS A 552 14.67 -9.60 -16.31
CA LYS A 552 13.36 -9.57 -16.98
C LYS A 552 12.79 -8.14 -16.90
N LEU A 553 13.04 -7.34 -17.93
CA LEU A 553 12.21 -6.18 -18.25
C LEU A 553 10.76 -6.66 -18.42
N ILE A 554 9.96 -6.65 -17.36
CA ILE A 554 8.52 -6.78 -17.50
C ILE A 554 8.09 -5.54 -18.26
N GLU A 555 7.71 -5.71 -19.53
CA GLU A 555 7.27 -4.59 -20.33
C GLU A 555 6.09 -3.88 -19.65
N PRO A 556 6.20 -2.57 -19.39
CA PRO A 556 5.12 -1.83 -18.77
C PRO A 556 3.90 -1.82 -19.70
N LYS A 557 2.74 -2.18 -19.16
CA LYS A 557 1.47 -2.03 -19.84
C LYS A 557 1.04 -0.57 -19.77
N LEU A 558 0.61 -0.01 -20.89
CA LEU A 558 0.00 1.31 -20.89
C LEU A 558 -1.48 1.15 -20.51
N LEU A 559 -1.89 1.77 -19.40
CA LEU A 559 -3.29 1.82 -18.97
C LEU A 559 -3.87 3.22 -19.09
N ASP A 560 -5.13 3.28 -19.48
CA ASP A 560 -5.91 4.50 -19.50
C ASP A 560 -6.18 5.01 -18.07
N HIS A 561 -6.11 6.32 -17.88
CA HIS A 561 -6.33 6.95 -16.59
C HIS A 561 -7.75 6.70 -16.03
N SER A 562 -8.75 6.47 -16.88
CA SER A 562 -10.13 6.14 -16.48
C SER A 562 -10.21 4.93 -15.55
N VAL A 563 -9.24 4.00 -15.61
CA VAL A 563 -9.16 2.84 -14.70
C VAL A 563 -9.04 3.28 -13.23
N LEU A 564 -8.42 4.44 -12.98
CA LEU A 564 -8.24 5.01 -11.64
C LEU A 564 -9.51 5.67 -11.09
N GLN A 565 -10.53 5.88 -11.92
CA GLN A 565 -11.86 6.40 -11.50
C GLN A 565 -12.78 5.29 -10.98
N SER A 566 -12.37 4.03 -11.09
CA SER A 566 -13.13 2.88 -10.62
C SER A 566 -13.26 2.85 -9.10
N SER A 567 -14.33 2.22 -8.62
CA SER A 567 -14.53 2.00 -7.18
C SER A 567 -13.44 1.14 -6.54
N SER A 568 -12.66 0.37 -7.31
CA SER A 568 -11.58 -0.50 -6.87
C SER A 568 -10.55 -0.63 -7.98
N TRP A 569 -9.28 -0.33 -7.68
CA TRP A 569 -8.20 -0.43 -8.66
C TRP A 569 -7.78 -1.89 -8.86
N MET A 570 -8.38 -2.57 -9.85
CA MET A 570 -8.04 -3.93 -10.25
C MET A 570 -7.43 -3.93 -11.66
N PHE A 571 -6.15 -3.61 -11.73
CA PHE A 571 -5.44 -3.39 -12.99
C PHE A 571 -5.32 -4.63 -13.89
N SER A 572 -5.36 -5.82 -13.31
CA SER A 572 -5.33 -7.09 -14.05
C SER A 572 -6.67 -7.46 -14.70
N LYS A 573 -7.76 -6.78 -14.32
CA LYS A 573 -9.14 -7.11 -14.71
C LYS A 573 -9.88 -5.94 -15.36
N VAL A 574 -9.17 -5.06 -16.08
CA VAL A 574 -9.74 -3.81 -16.64
C VAL A 574 -10.91 -4.09 -17.58
N LYS A 575 -10.78 -5.11 -18.44
CA LYS A 575 -11.86 -5.49 -19.37
C LYS A 575 -13.08 -5.97 -18.61
N GLU A 576 -12.87 -6.81 -17.61
CA GLU A 576 -13.90 -7.36 -16.74
C GLU A 576 -14.56 -6.28 -15.89
N GLN A 577 -13.80 -5.27 -15.44
CA GLN A 577 -14.35 -4.09 -14.77
C GLN A 577 -15.23 -3.25 -15.69
N GLY A 578 -14.83 -3.06 -16.95
CA GLY A 578 -15.66 -2.37 -17.94
C GLY A 578 -17.02 -3.05 -18.11
N VAL A 579 -17.03 -4.38 -18.23
CA VAL A 579 -18.28 -5.18 -18.29
C VAL A 579 -19.09 -5.03 -16.99
N LEU A 580 -18.45 -5.06 -15.82
CA LEU A 580 -19.14 -4.91 -14.53
C LEU A 580 -19.77 -3.51 -14.36
N GLU A 581 -19.10 -2.43 -14.79
CA GLU A 581 -19.66 -1.08 -14.73
C GLU A 581 -20.86 -0.93 -15.68
N LYS A 582 -20.80 -1.54 -16.88
CA LYS A 582 -21.97 -1.61 -17.76
C LYS A 582 -23.13 -2.33 -17.09
N ILE A 583 -22.89 -3.52 -16.54
CA ILE A 583 -23.90 -4.27 -15.78
C ILE A 583 -24.48 -3.40 -14.66
N ARG A 584 -23.63 -2.67 -13.92
CA ARG A 584 -24.04 -1.79 -12.82
C ARG A 584 -24.93 -0.62 -13.28
N SER A 585 -24.77 -0.13 -14.51
CA SER A 585 -25.55 1.01 -15.01
C SER A 585 -27.03 0.70 -15.25
N SER A 586 -27.38 -0.57 -15.47
CA SER A 586 -28.74 -1.05 -15.77
C SER A 586 -29.27 -2.08 -14.76
N SER A 587 -28.66 -2.13 -13.57
CA SER A 587 -28.96 -3.14 -12.55
C SER A 587 -29.06 -2.56 -11.14
N THR A 588 -29.82 -3.24 -10.30
CA THR A 588 -29.92 -2.93 -8.86
C THR A 588 -29.23 -4.00 -8.02
N LYS A 589 -28.58 -3.61 -6.92
CA LYS A 589 -27.96 -4.55 -5.99
C LYS A 589 -29.02 -5.39 -5.27
N ILE A 590 -28.75 -6.67 -5.09
CA ILE A 590 -29.66 -7.59 -4.40
C ILE A 590 -30.04 -7.09 -3.00
N GLY A 591 -29.09 -6.52 -2.26
CA GLY A 591 -29.32 -5.99 -0.91
C GLY A 591 -30.22 -4.75 -0.86
N ASP A 592 -30.38 -4.03 -1.97
CA ASP A 592 -31.17 -2.79 -2.04
C ASP A 592 -32.62 -3.05 -2.50
N ILE A 593 -32.95 -4.28 -2.92
CA ILE A 593 -34.28 -4.66 -3.38
C ILE A 593 -35.18 -5.01 -2.19
N SER A 594 -36.20 -4.18 -1.92
CA SER A 594 -37.02 -4.26 -0.70
C SER A 594 -37.80 -5.57 -0.51
N HIS A 595 -38.17 -6.25 -1.59
CA HIS A 595 -38.91 -7.51 -1.56
C HIS A 595 -38.01 -8.75 -1.64
N ILE A 596 -36.69 -8.60 -1.55
CA ILE A 596 -35.75 -9.73 -1.42
C ILE A 596 -35.24 -9.79 0.02
N GLN A 597 -35.28 -10.98 0.61
CA GLN A 597 -34.82 -11.18 1.97
C GLN A 597 -33.78 -12.30 2.05
N ILE A 598 -32.52 -11.92 2.31
CA ILE A 598 -31.44 -12.88 2.58
C ILE A 598 -31.27 -13.07 4.08
N LYS A 599 -31.43 -14.31 4.52
CA LYS A 599 -31.36 -14.71 5.93
C LYS A 599 -30.41 -15.89 6.11
N ARG A 600 -29.91 -16.04 7.35
CA ARG A 600 -29.00 -17.11 7.76
C ARG A 600 -29.82 -18.27 8.34
N GLY A 601 -29.30 -19.49 8.24
CA GLY A 601 -29.85 -20.63 8.95
C GLY A 601 -29.76 -20.55 10.48
N ILE A 602 -30.30 -21.58 11.15
CA ILE A 602 -30.51 -21.63 12.59
C ILE A 602 -29.22 -21.99 13.32
N THR A 603 -28.96 -21.27 14.43
CA THR A 603 -27.84 -21.60 15.33
C THR A 603 -28.36 -22.46 16.48
N THR A 604 -27.99 -23.74 16.45
CA THR A 604 -28.31 -24.72 17.50
C THR A 604 -27.48 -24.46 18.75
N GLY A 605 -26.20 -24.10 18.59
CA GLY A 605 -25.21 -23.99 19.67
C GLY A 605 -24.74 -25.35 20.23
N TYR A 606 -25.37 -26.46 19.84
CA TYR A 606 -24.93 -27.82 20.15
C TYR A 606 -25.62 -28.84 19.22
N ASP A 607 -25.06 -29.04 18.04
CA ASP A 607 -25.69 -29.82 16.94
C ASP A 607 -26.14 -31.22 17.35
N LYS A 608 -25.38 -31.93 18.19
CA LYS A 608 -25.68 -33.30 18.64
C LYS A 608 -27.02 -33.44 19.38
N ALA A 609 -27.50 -32.38 20.02
CA ALA A 609 -28.77 -32.41 20.75
C ALA A 609 -29.97 -32.10 19.84
N PHE A 610 -29.79 -31.23 18.85
CA PHE A 610 -30.90 -30.68 18.07
C PHE A 610 -31.03 -31.27 16.67
N ILE A 611 -29.97 -31.82 16.09
CA ILE A 611 -30.02 -32.50 14.79
C ILE A 611 -30.23 -33.99 15.06
N VAL A 612 -31.38 -34.50 14.62
CA VAL A 612 -31.85 -35.86 14.86
C VAL A 612 -32.18 -36.54 13.53
N ASP A 613 -32.26 -37.87 13.53
CA ASP A 613 -32.59 -38.66 12.35
C ASP A 613 -34.01 -39.25 12.48
N THR A 614 -34.76 -39.28 11.37
CA THR A 614 -36.09 -39.90 11.25
C THR A 614 -36.13 -41.40 11.54
N GLU A 615 -34.99 -42.10 11.48
CA GLU A 615 -34.95 -43.53 11.82
C GLU A 615 -35.38 -43.83 13.27
N ASN A 616 -35.35 -42.82 14.14
CA ASN A 616 -35.89 -42.91 15.49
C ASN A 616 -37.30 -42.32 15.54
N GLU A 617 -38.31 -43.20 15.68
CA GLU A 617 -39.74 -42.85 15.72
C GLU A 617 -40.08 -41.80 16.79
N VAL A 618 -39.26 -41.71 17.85
CA VAL A 618 -39.40 -40.72 18.93
C VAL A 618 -39.38 -39.27 18.41
N PHE A 619 -38.71 -39.01 17.29
CA PHE A 619 -38.57 -37.67 16.72
C PHE A 619 -39.53 -37.38 15.57
N ASN A 620 -40.58 -38.18 15.41
CA ASN A 620 -41.68 -37.89 14.48
C ASN A 620 -42.74 -36.99 15.14
N SER A 621 -42.30 -35.79 15.55
CA SER A 621 -43.07 -34.81 16.32
C SER A 621 -43.22 -33.50 15.55
N PRO A 622 -44.27 -32.69 15.82
CA PRO A 622 -44.40 -31.35 15.27
C PRO A 622 -43.19 -30.44 15.54
N LEU A 623 -42.41 -30.70 16.60
CA LEU A 623 -41.19 -29.95 16.92
C LEU A 623 -40.01 -30.30 16.02
N SER A 624 -40.04 -31.47 15.40
CA SER A 624 -38.99 -31.96 14.53
C SER A 624 -39.29 -31.53 13.10
N LYS A 625 -38.49 -30.62 12.52
CA LYS A 625 -38.69 -30.08 11.16
C LYS A 625 -37.62 -30.61 10.19
N PRO A 626 -37.91 -30.82 8.89
CA PRO A 626 -36.91 -31.23 7.90
C PRO A 626 -35.69 -30.31 7.90
N PHE A 627 -34.48 -30.86 7.70
CA PHE A 627 -33.25 -30.10 7.88
C PHE A 627 -32.22 -30.34 6.77
N LEU A 628 -31.55 -29.27 6.30
CA LEU A 628 -30.45 -29.34 5.35
C LEU A 628 -29.18 -28.69 5.90
N ARG A 629 -28.05 -29.28 5.54
CA ARG A 629 -26.71 -28.70 5.71
C ARG A 629 -26.20 -28.22 4.35
N GLY A 630 -25.19 -27.35 4.37
CA GLY A 630 -24.57 -26.83 3.14
C GLY A 630 -24.12 -27.93 2.16
N LYS A 631 -23.63 -29.08 2.66
CA LYS A 631 -23.21 -30.21 1.83
C LYS A 631 -24.35 -30.99 1.17
N ASP A 632 -25.58 -30.78 1.62
CA ASP A 632 -26.78 -31.42 1.06
C ASP A 632 -27.38 -30.56 -0.08
N ILE A 633 -26.78 -29.40 -0.38
CA ILE A 633 -27.20 -28.45 -1.42
C ILE A 633 -26.22 -28.54 -2.59
N HIS A 634 -26.75 -28.75 -3.79
CA HIS A 634 -25.99 -28.80 -5.03
C HIS A 634 -26.62 -27.91 -6.10
N GLN A 635 -25.87 -27.65 -7.18
CA GLN A 635 -26.37 -26.87 -8.32
C GLN A 635 -27.76 -27.38 -8.80
N PHE A 636 -28.80 -26.55 -8.70
CA PHE A 636 -30.21 -26.84 -9.03
C PHE A 636 -30.89 -27.98 -8.25
N GLN A 637 -30.23 -28.61 -7.27
CA GLN A 637 -30.75 -29.83 -6.63
C GLN A 637 -30.42 -29.88 -5.15
N ILE A 638 -31.35 -30.43 -4.37
CA ILE A 638 -31.14 -30.76 -2.96
C ILE A 638 -31.04 -32.27 -2.84
N THR A 639 -30.01 -32.74 -2.14
CA THR A 639 -29.86 -34.15 -1.78
C THR A 639 -30.79 -34.46 -0.62
N GLN A 640 -31.74 -35.37 -0.86
CA GLN A 640 -32.67 -35.84 0.16
C GLN A 640 -31.91 -36.55 1.28
N ASN A 641 -32.31 -36.28 2.52
CA ASN A 641 -31.71 -36.89 3.70
C ASN A 641 -32.76 -37.03 4.81
N ASN A 642 -32.45 -37.89 5.77
CA ASN A 642 -33.34 -38.25 6.87
C ASN A 642 -33.18 -37.35 8.09
N LEU A 643 -32.43 -36.24 7.98
CA LEU A 643 -32.15 -35.37 9.12
C LEU A 643 -33.30 -34.40 9.36
N ARG A 644 -33.56 -34.20 10.65
CA ARG A 644 -34.50 -33.21 11.16
C ARG A 644 -33.84 -32.38 12.23
N LEU A 645 -34.35 -31.17 12.41
CA LEU A 645 -33.95 -30.28 13.48
C LEU A 645 -35.11 -30.16 14.46
N LEU A 646 -34.83 -30.47 15.72
CA LEU A 646 -35.73 -30.22 16.83
C LEU A 646 -35.80 -28.71 17.09
N PHE A 647 -36.84 -28.08 16.56
CA PHE A 647 -37.04 -26.64 16.61
C PHE A 647 -37.71 -26.24 17.92
N ILE A 648 -36.89 -25.80 18.90
CA ILE A 648 -37.40 -25.30 20.18
C ILE A 648 -37.12 -23.79 20.29
N PRO A 649 -38.13 -22.93 20.12
CA PRO A 649 -37.98 -21.48 20.27
C PRO A 649 -37.74 -21.10 21.74
N TRP A 650 -37.43 -19.83 21.97
CA TRP A 650 -37.34 -19.30 23.34
C TRP A 650 -38.70 -19.34 24.02
N HIS A 651 -38.70 -19.64 25.32
CA HIS A 651 -39.90 -19.69 26.17
C HIS A 651 -40.91 -20.78 25.83
N PHE A 652 -40.55 -21.73 24.96
CA PHE A 652 -41.38 -22.87 24.61
C PHE A 652 -41.88 -23.64 25.85
N PRO A 653 -43.17 -24.03 25.96
CA PRO A 653 -44.24 -23.92 24.94
C PRO A 653 -45.06 -22.62 24.98
N HIS A 654 -44.56 -21.58 25.65
CA HIS A 654 -45.20 -20.28 25.81
C HIS A 654 -44.53 -19.18 24.96
N GLU A 655 -43.99 -19.53 23.79
CA GLU A 655 -43.20 -18.64 22.93
C GLU A 655 -43.93 -17.40 22.41
N ASN A 656 -45.26 -17.33 22.58
CA ASN A 656 -46.10 -16.19 22.19
C ASN A 656 -46.46 -15.26 23.37
N ASP A 657 -45.95 -15.52 24.59
CA ASP A 657 -46.13 -14.65 25.74
C ASP A 657 -44.98 -13.64 25.88
N ASP A 658 -45.21 -12.43 25.38
CA ASP A 658 -44.25 -11.32 25.40
C ASP A 658 -43.92 -10.81 26.83
N THR A 659 -44.63 -11.29 27.87
CA THR A 659 -44.32 -10.94 29.27
C THR A 659 -43.18 -11.76 29.87
N ILE A 660 -42.72 -12.80 29.17
CA ILE A 660 -41.61 -13.65 29.61
C ILE A 660 -40.29 -12.97 29.23
N LEU A 661 -39.59 -12.45 30.25
CA LEU A 661 -38.31 -11.72 30.07
C LEU A 661 -37.07 -12.59 30.30
N GLY A 662 -37.24 -13.86 30.65
CA GLY A 662 -36.16 -14.79 31.02
C GLY A 662 -36.68 -16.21 31.24
N ALA A 663 -35.77 -17.14 31.51
CA ALA A 663 -36.12 -18.55 31.70
C ALA A 663 -37.10 -18.73 32.88
N ARG A 664 -38.20 -19.49 32.66
CA ARG A 664 -39.16 -19.85 33.72
C ARG A 664 -39.20 -21.36 33.97
N GLN A 665 -39.32 -21.73 35.24
CA GLN A 665 -39.52 -23.14 35.62
C GLN A 665 -40.84 -23.71 35.10
N GLU A 666 -41.87 -22.87 34.97
CA GLU A 666 -43.16 -23.24 34.38
C GLU A 666 -43.02 -23.75 32.94
N CYS A 667 -42.21 -23.07 32.11
CA CYS A 667 -41.93 -23.52 30.74
C CYS A 667 -41.27 -24.90 30.72
N GLU A 668 -40.29 -25.15 31.61
CA GLU A 668 -39.63 -26.46 31.73
C GLU A 668 -40.62 -27.56 32.14
N TYR A 669 -41.48 -27.30 33.12
CA TYR A 669 -42.50 -28.24 33.56
C TYR A 669 -43.52 -28.55 32.46
N ASP A 670 -44.01 -27.53 31.77
CA ASP A 670 -44.98 -27.71 30.69
C ASP A 670 -44.36 -28.39 29.46
N PHE A 671 -43.08 -28.16 29.18
CA PHE A 671 -42.37 -28.88 28.13
C PHE A 671 -42.23 -30.37 28.46
N GLU A 672 -41.80 -30.71 29.68
CA GLU A 672 -41.71 -32.10 30.15
C GLU A 672 -43.06 -32.83 30.08
N LYS A 673 -44.15 -32.14 30.46
CA LYS A 673 -45.49 -32.72 30.47
C LYS A 673 -46.06 -32.94 29.07
N ASN A 674 -45.89 -31.99 28.17
CA ASN A 674 -46.53 -32.02 26.85
C ASN A 674 -45.69 -32.75 25.79
N TYR A 675 -44.36 -32.81 25.95
CA TYR A 675 -43.41 -33.42 25.02
C TYR A 675 -42.35 -34.25 25.76
N PRO A 676 -42.77 -35.31 26.48
CA PRO A 676 -41.91 -36.04 27.42
C PRO A 676 -40.71 -36.71 26.75
N SER A 677 -40.84 -37.16 25.50
CA SER A 677 -39.77 -37.88 24.81
C SER A 677 -38.67 -36.96 24.30
N GLU A 678 -39.03 -35.82 23.71
CA GLU A 678 -38.10 -34.78 23.27
C GLU A 678 -37.44 -34.09 24.46
N PHE A 679 -38.19 -33.87 25.53
CA PHE A 679 -37.64 -33.38 26.80
C PHE A 679 -36.59 -34.36 27.35
N ALA A 680 -36.91 -35.65 27.43
CA ALA A 680 -35.97 -36.68 27.91
C ALA A 680 -34.69 -36.75 27.06
N HIS A 681 -34.82 -36.62 25.73
CA HIS A 681 -33.67 -36.55 24.83
C HIS A 681 -32.78 -35.35 25.14
N LEU A 682 -33.34 -34.13 25.19
CA LEU A 682 -32.56 -32.93 25.51
C LEU A 682 -32.00 -32.97 26.93
N LEU A 683 -32.71 -33.58 27.87
CA LEU A 683 -32.28 -33.77 29.25
C LEU A 683 -30.99 -34.59 29.34
N SER A 684 -30.78 -35.54 28.42
CA SER A 684 -29.52 -36.29 28.35
C SER A 684 -28.30 -35.42 28.00
N PHE A 685 -28.53 -34.23 27.41
CA PHE A 685 -27.51 -33.23 27.07
C PHE A 685 -27.57 -31.99 27.97
N LYS A 686 -28.32 -32.03 29.09
CA LYS A 686 -28.53 -30.88 29.98
C LYS A 686 -27.22 -30.24 30.48
N PRO A 687 -26.15 -30.99 30.83
CA PRO A 687 -24.88 -30.39 31.24
C PRO A 687 -24.28 -29.46 30.17
N GLU A 688 -24.18 -29.94 28.93
CA GLU A 688 -23.63 -29.21 27.79
C GLU A 688 -24.51 -28.01 27.42
N LEU A 689 -25.82 -28.23 27.34
CA LEU A 689 -26.80 -27.21 27.00
C LEU A 689 -26.90 -26.09 28.05
N SER A 690 -26.74 -26.43 29.33
CA SER A 690 -26.71 -25.46 30.43
C SER A 690 -25.42 -24.63 30.43
N ASN A 691 -24.27 -25.26 30.12
CA ASN A 691 -22.99 -24.55 30.01
C ASN A 691 -22.98 -23.58 28.83
N ARG A 692 -23.55 -24.00 27.69
CA ARG A 692 -23.79 -23.14 26.52
C ARG A 692 -24.54 -21.86 26.93
N ASN A 693 -25.65 -21.99 27.66
CA ASN A 693 -26.48 -20.86 28.10
C ASN A 693 -25.73 -19.87 29.01
N LYS A 694 -24.92 -20.37 29.96
CA LYS A 694 -24.12 -19.52 30.86
C LYS A 694 -23.07 -18.66 30.16
N SER A 695 -22.50 -19.14 29.05
CA SER A 695 -21.38 -18.49 28.36
C SER A 695 -21.76 -17.27 27.51
N GLU A 696 -23.01 -17.18 27.04
CA GLU A 696 -23.39 -16.14 26.08
C GLU A 696 -23.92 -14.86 26.74
N THR A 697 -24.70 -14.97 27.82
CA THR A 697 -25.21 -13.87 28.68
C THR A 697 -26.06 -14.51 29.79
N GLY A 698 -25.93 -14.11 31.06
CA GLY A 698 -26.67 -14.73 32.18
C GLY A 698 -28.15 -15.06 31.86
N ILE A 699 -28.51 -16.35 32.04
CA ILE A 699 -29.84 -17.01 31.97
C ILE A 699 -30.94 -16.18 31.25
N ARG A 700 -30.86 -16.05 29.93
CA ARG A 700 -31.86 -15.30 29.13
C ARG A 700 -33.03 -16.16 28.62
N TYR A 701 -32.82 -17.47 28.45
CA TYR A 701 -33.81 -18.43 27.93
C TYR A 701 -33.57 -19.81 28.56
N GLU A 702 -34.48 -20.74 28.36
CA GLU A 702 -34.45 -22.08 28.93
C GLU A 702 -33.28 -22.90 28.36
N TRP A 703 -32.66 -23.75 29.18
CA TRP A 703 -31.45 -24.48 28.79
C TRP A 703 -31.65 -25.36 27.55
N TYR A 704 -32.88 -25.85 27.34
CA TYR A 704 -33.27 -26.70 26.22
C TYR A 704 -33.64 -25.93 24.94
N ALA A 705 -33.74 -24.60 24.98
CA ALA A 705 -34.11 -23.80 23.80
C ALA A 705 -32.94 -23.64 22.81
N LEU A 706 -33.25 -23.33 21.55
CA LEU A 706 -32.24 -22.99 20.54
C LEU A 706 -31.51 -21.69 20.89
N GLN A 707 -30.20 -21.61 20.62
CA GLN A 707 -29.38 -20.44 20.96
C GLN A 707 -29.84 -19.17 20.24
N ARG A 708 -30.14 -19.28 18.93
CA ARG A 708 -30.79 -18.23 18.14
C ARG A 708 -31.76 -18.88 17.18
N CYS A 709 -33.02 -19.00 17.59
CA CYS A 709 -34.11 -19.61 16.81
C CYS A 709 -34.57 -18.77 15.61
N ALA A 710 -33.83 -17.71 15.23
CA ALA A 710 -34.26 -16.73 14.24
C ALA A 710 -35.62 -16.10 14.57
N ALA A 711 -35.87 -15.77 15.84
CA ALA A 711 -37.17 -15.31 16.36
C ALA A 711 -37.90 -14.27 15.47
N SER A 712 -37.16 -13.33 14.87
CA SER A 712 -37.74 -12.28 14.02
C SER A 712 -38.04 -12.68 12.57
N TYR A 713 -37.61 -13.86 12.11
CA TYR A 713 -37.75 -14.27 10.71
C TYR A 713 -37.92 -15.78 10.48
N TYR A 714 -38.09 -16.60 11.52
CA TYR A 714 -38.20 -18.06 11.34
C TYR A 714 -39.41 -18.48 10.49
N ARG A 715 -40.46 -17.65 10.44
CA ARG A 715 -41.63 -17.88 9.58
C ARG A 715 -41.29 -17.92 8.09
N LEU A 716 -40.20 -17.26 7.68
CA LEU A 716 -39.73 -17.31 6.29
C LEU A 716 -39.19 -18.69 5.89
N PHE A 717 -38.87 -19.58 6.84
CA PHE A 717 -38.51 -20.95 6.48
C PHE A 717 -39.70 -21.74 5.93
N ASP A 718 -40.93 -21.32 6.25
CA ASP A 718 -42.17 -21.94 5.78
C ASP A 718 -42.58 -21.44 4.37
N GLU A 719 -41.75 -20.60 3.73
CA GLU A 719 -41.87 -20.16 2.33
C GLU A 719 -40.97 -21.02 1.41
N GLU A 720 -41.30 -21.05 0.11
CA GLU A 720 -40.33 -21.53 -0.89
C GLU A 720 -39.15 -20.58 -0.94
N LYS A 721 -37.94 -21.12 -1.11
CA LYS A 721 -36.71 -20.31 -0.97
C LYS A 721 -35.54 -20.86 -1.77
N ILE A 722 -34.67 -19.97 -2.24
CA ILE A 722 -33.36 -20.38 -2.78
C ILE A 722 -32.41 -20.58 -1.61
N VAL A 723 -31.61 -21.65 -1.62
CA VAL A 723 -30.70 -22.04 -0.53
C VAL A 723 -29.28 -22.27 -1.04
N TRP A 724 -28.28 -21.95 -0.19
CA TRP A 724 -26.86 -22.22 -0.46
C TRP A 724 -26.04 -22.35 0.84
N GLY A 725 -24.90 -23.02 0.77
CA GLY A 725 -23.93 -23.13 1.87
C GLY A 725 -22.98 -21.92 1.95
N LEU A 726 -22.50 -21.57 3.14
CA LEU A 726 -21.50 -20.50 3.33
C LEU A 726 -20.19 -20.82 2.62
N ILE A 727 -19.76 -22.08 2.64
CA ILE A 727 -18.58 -22.59 1.94
C ILE A 727 -19.06 -23.70 1.03
N SER A 728 -18.72 -23.63 -0.26
CA SER A 728 -18.93 -24.74 -1.19
C SER A 728 -17.72 -24.96 -2.09
N GLY A 729 -17.45 -26.23 -2.40
CA GLY A 729 -16.43 -26.60 -3.39
C GLY A 729 -16.82 -26.18 -4.80
N ASP A 730 -18.12 -26.23 -5.10
CA ASP A 730 -18.70 -25.93 -6.41
C ASP A 730 -19.71 -24.77 -6.34
N TRP A 731 -20.34 -24.46 -7.48
CA TRP A 731 -21.31 -23.37 -7.63
C TRP A 731 -22.73 -23.83 -7.26
N ASP A 732 -23.00 -23.96 -5.96
CA ASP A 732 -24.19 -24.67 -5.46
C ASP A 732 -25.30 -23.74 -4.94
N PHE A 733 -26.29 -23.49 -5.80
CA PHE A 733 -27.56 -22.86 -5.45
C PHE A 733 -28.72 -23.76 -5.86
N ALA A 734 -29.71 -23.93 -4.98
CA ALA A 734 -30.89 -24.76 -5.24
C ALA A 734 -32.19 -24.10 -4.76
N LEU A 735 -33.33 -24.55 -5.29
CA LEU A 735 -34.67 -24.17 -4.80
C LEU A 735 -35.17 -25.21 -3.80
N ASP A 736 -35.50 -24.76 -2.59
CA ASP A 736 -36.15 -25.55 -1.56
C ASP A 736 -37.66 -25.28 -1.56
N GLN A 737 -38.41 -26.26 -2.06
CA GLN A 737 -39.88 -26.26 -2.05
C GLN A 737 -40.45 -27.06 -0.87
N GLU A 738 -39.61 -27.82 -0.17
CA GLU A 738 -39.99 -28.70 0.94
C GLU A 738 -39.84 -28.03 2.30
N LYS A 739 -39.48 -26.73 2.31
CA LYS A 739 -39.50 -25.84 3.48
C LYS A 739 -38.57 -26.32 4.60
N HIS A 740 -37.39 -26.78 4.22
CA HIS A 740 -36.36 -27.22 5.15
C HIS A 740 -35.84 -26.08 6.03
N LEU A 741 -35.48 -26.42 7.28
CA LEU A 741 -34.61 -25.61 8.12
C LEU A 741 -33.16 -25.78 7.69
N LEU A 742 -32.34 -24.77 7.93
CA LEU A 742 -30.94 -24.75 7.50
C LEU A 742 -29.96 -24.62 8.67
N THR A 743 -28.75 -25.15 8.52
CA THR A 743 -27.66 -24.87 9.46
C THR A 743 -27.28 -23.39 9.46
N SER A 744 -26.72 -22.93 10.56
CA SER A 744 -26.13 -21.58 10.63
C SER A 744 -24.96 -21.32 9.65
N ALA A 745 -24.42 -22.38 9.03
CA ALA A 745 -23.42 -22.31 7.97
C ALA A 745 -24.04 -22.31 6.56
N SER A 746 -25.33 -21.97 6.45
CA SER A 746 -26.06 -21.87 5.19
C SER A 746 -26.97 -20.64 5.21
N PHE A 747 -27.37 -20.17 4.03
CA PHE A 747 -28.22 -19.00 3.85
C PHE A 747 -29.37 -19.33 2.89
N PHE A 748 -30.38 -18.48 2.92
CA PHE A 748 -31.50 -18.56 1.99
C PHE A 748 -32.00 -17.20 1.58
N LEU A 749 -32.71 -17.18 0.45
CA LEU A 749 -33.37 -16.02 -0.12
C LEU A 749 -34.85 -16.34 -0.34
N THR A 750 -35.72 -15.46 0.17
CA THR A 750 -37.15 -15.42 -0.18
C THR A 750 -37.48 -14.12 -0.89
N THR A 751 -38.55 -14.15 -1.69
CA THR A 751 -39.08 -12.98 -2.37
C THR A 751 -40.56 -13.16 -2.72
N ASN A 752 -41.30 -12.05 -2.77
CA ASN A 752 -42.73 -12.05 -3.05
C ASN A 752 -43.09 -11.52 -4.45
N ASP A 753 -42.17 -10.80 -5.10
CA ASP A 753 -42.45 -10.08 -6.35
C ASP A 753 -41.72 -10.69 -7.56
N LEU A 754 -40.85 -11.68 -7.34
CA LEU A 754 -40.05 -12.32 -8.38
C LEU A 754 -40.21 -13.84 -8.38
N SER A 755 -40.13 -14.42 -9.58
CA SER A 755 -40.06 -15.87 -9.74
C SER A 755 -38.76 -16.41 -9.14
N LEU A 756 -38.85 -17.22 -8.09
CA LEU A 756 -37.69 -17.92 -7.50
C LEU A 756 -36.98 -18.82 -8.51
N LYS A 757 -37.68 -19.37 -9.49
CA LYS A 757 -37.07 -20.17 -10.55
C LYS A 757 -36.26 -19.32 -11.51
N THR A 758 -36.75 -18.15 -11.88
CA THR A 758 -36.00 -17.19 -12.71
C THR A 758 -34.73 -16.75 -11.97
N LEU A 759 -34.86 -16.38 -10.69
CA LEU A 759 -33.72 -16.02 -9.86
C LEU A 759 -32.71 -17.17 -9.70
N LEU A 760 -33.19 -18.40 -9.54
CA LEU A 760 -32.31 -19.57 -9.49
C LEU A 760 -31.53 -19.77 -10.79
N GLY A 761 -32.17 -19.52 -11.94
CA GLY A 761 -31.51 -19.53 -13.25
C GLY A 761 -30.40 -18.48 -13.31
N ILE A 762 -30.70 -17.24 -12.93
CA ILE A 762 -29.71 -16.16 -12.86
C ILE A 762 -28.57 -16.50 -11.90
N PHE A 763 -28.86 -17.00 -10.69
CA PHE A 763 -27.85 -17.35 -9.68
C PHE A 763 -26.88 -18.43 -10.16
N ASN A 764 -27.32 -19.28 -11.09
CA ASN A 764 -26.50 -20.33 -11.69
C ASN A 764 -25.93 -19.97 -13.06
N SER A 765 -26.10 -18.73 -13.51
CA SER A 765 -25.57 -18.23 -14.78
C SER A 765 -24.09 -17.85 -14.70
N SER A 766 -23.45 -17.83 -15.86
CA SER A 766 -22.09 -17.34 -16.07
C SER A 766 -21.93 -15.88 -15.66
N VAL A 767 -22.92 -15.01 -15.95
CA VAL A 767 -22.87 -13.59 -15.53
C VAL A 767 -22.81 -13.45 -14.01
N PHE A 768 -23.63 -14.21 -13.27
CA PHE A 768 -23.67 -14.13 -11.81
C PHE A 768 -22.37 -14.66 -11.17
N ARG A 769 -21.83 -15.76 -11.73
CA ARG A 769 -20.51 -16.29 -11.33
C ARG A 769 -19.38 -15.31 -11.66
N PHE A 770 -19.46 -14.62 -12.79
CA PHE A 770 -18.48 -13.62 -13.20
C PHE A 770 -18.48 -12.41 -12.26
N GLN A 771 -19.64 -11.87 -11.92
CA GLN A 771 -19.75 -10.81 -10.91
C GLN A 771 -19.12 -11.25 -9.59
N PHE A 772 -19.39 -12.47 -9.13
CA PHE A 772 -18.77 -13.01 -7.91
C PHE A 772 -17.25 -13.16 -8.03
N SER A 773 -16.70 -13.49 -9.20
CA SER A 773 -15.24 -13.56 -9.40
C SER A 773 -14.52 -12.22 -9.17
N LEU A 774 -15.26 -11.11 -9.22
CA LEU A 774 -14.77 -9.75 -9.04
C LEU A 774 -14.94 -9.22 -7.61
N VAL A 775 -15.91 -9.74 -6.84
CA VAL A 775 -16.24 -9.22 -5.50
C VAL A 775 -16.26 -10.27 -4.39
N GLY A 776 -16.20 -11.54 -4.75
CA GLY A 776 -16.33 -12.69 -3.86
C GLY A 776 -15.00 -13.24 -3.37
N GLU A 777 -15.08 -14.07 -2.33
CA GLU A 777 -13.92 -14.66 -1.67
C GLU A 777 -13.86 -16.17 -1.95
N LYS A 778 -12.64 -16.71 -1.99
CA LYS A 778 -12.35 -18.15 -1.98
C LYS A 778 -11.48 -18.50 -0.77
N THR A 779 -11.63 -19.70 -0.24
CA THR A 779 -10.72 -20.25 0.77
C THR A 779 -9.36 -20.57 0.16
N ALA A 780 -8.34 -20.79 0.98
CA ALA A 780 -7.01 -21.21 0.50
C ALA A 780 -7.05 -22.51 -0.33
N GLY A 781 -8.05 -23.39 -0.10
CA GLY A 781 -8.28 -24.61 -0.86
C GLY A 781 -9.12 -24.42 -2.13
N GLY A 782 -9.42 -23.19 -2.54
CA GLY A 782 -10.16 -22.88 -3.78
C GLY A 782 -11.69 -22.89 -3.66
N ALA A 783 -12.26 -23.34 -2.54
CA ALA A 783 -13.71 -23.36 -2.32
C ALA A 783 -14.31 -21.94 -2.22
N TYR A 784 -15.48 -21.73 -2.80
CA TYR A 784 -16.23 -20.47 -2.76
C TYR A 784 -16.76 -20.15 -1.37
N VAL A 785 -16.75 -18.86 -1.00
CA VAL A 785 -17.30 -18.37 0.27
C VAL A 785 -18.50 -17.43 0.02
N PHE A 786 -19.70 -17.98 0.04
CA PHE A 786 -20.96 -17.29 -0.26
C PHE A 786 -21.56 -16.57 0.95
N LYS A 787 -20.86 -15.56 1.47
CA LYS A 787 -21.38 -14.72 2.56
C LYS A 787 -22.60 -13.94 2.11
N LYS A 788 -23.56 -13.74 3.03
CA LYS A 788 -24.69 -12.82 2.84
C LYS A 788 -24.26 -11.46 2.27
N THR A 789 -23.26 -10.83 2.88
CA THR A 789 -22.76 -9.50 2.48
C THR A 789 -22.16 -9.45 1.07
N THR A 790 -21.73 -10.60 0.55
CA THR A 790 -21.20 -10.72 -0.82
C THR A 790 -22.34 -10.85 -1.81
N ILE A 791 -23.30 -11.74 -1.54
CA ILE A 791 -24.48 -11.92 -2.40
C ILE A 791 -25.32 -10.64 -2.48
N GLU A 792 -25.46 -9.90 -1.38
CA GLU A 792 -26.15 -8.60 -1.36
C GLU A 792 -25.53 -7.53 -2.27
N LYS A 793 -24.23 -7.66 -2.63
CA LYS A 793 -23.54 -6.72 -3.52
C LYS A 793 -23.68 -7.06 -5.00
N LEU A 794 -24.10 -8.28 -5.33
CA LEU A 794 -24.30 -8.71 -6.71
C LEU A 794 -25.53 -8.00 -7.30
N LEU A 795 -25.55 -7.86 -8.62
CA LEU A 795 -26.47 -7.00 -9.35
C LEU A 795 -27.48 -7.85 -10.11
N LEU A 796 -28.76 -7.48 -10.04
CA LEU A 796 -29.84 -8.02 -10.85
C LEU A 796 -30.32 -6.96 -11.86
N PRO A 797 -30.59 -7.34 -13.11
CA PRO A 797 -30.93 -6.39 -14.16
C PRO A 797 -32.31 -5.79 -13.88
N GLU A 798 -32.47 -4.49 -14.14
CA GLU A 798 -33.75 -3.79 -13.90
C GLU A 798 -34.87 -4.29 -14.82
N SER A 799 -34.52 -4.79 -16.02
CA SER A 799 -35.44 -5.44 -16.96
C SER A 799 -36.19 -6.62 -16.33
N LEU A 800 -35.60 -7.30 -15.35
CA LEU A 800 -36.22 -8.43 -14.63
C LEU A 800 -37.56 -8.05 -13.96
N PHE A 801 -37.74 -6.77 -13.61
CA PHE A 801 -38.94 -6.27 -12.94
C PHE A 801 -40.04 -5.81 -13.91
N VAL A 802 -39.75 -5.76 -15.21
CA VAL A 802 -40.64 -5.18 -16.22
C VAL A 802 -40.97 -6.16 -17.34
N GLU A 803 -40.03 -7.05 -17.70
CA GLU A 803 -40.16 -8.00 -18.80
C GLU A 803 -40.54 -9.41 -18.29
N ASP A 804 -41.28 -10.15 -19.12
CA ASP A 804 -41.62 -11.55 -18.82
C ASP A 804 -40.38 -12.42 -19.01
N SER A 805 -39.88 -12.96 -17.89
CA SER A 805 -38.71 -13.85 -17.82
C SER A 805 -39.13 -15.29 -17.53
N SER A 806 -40.33 -15.68 -17.97
CA SER A 806 -40.92 -17.00 -17.79
C SER A 806 -40.13 -18.13 -18.49
N GLU A 807 -39.40 -17.83 -19.57
CA GLU A 807 -38.58 -18.81 -20.28
C GLU A 807 -37.48 -19.40 -19.40
N ILE A 808 -36.77 -18.57 -18.64
CA ILE A 808 -35.73 -19.03 -17.70
C ILE A 808 -36.36 -19.96 -16.66
N ALA A 809 -37.53 -19.60 -16.12
CA ALA A 809 -38.24 -20.43 -15.15
C ALA A 809 -38.69 -21.78 -15.73
N ALA A 810 -39.06 -21.82 -17.02
CA ALA A 810 -39.41 -23.05 -17.72
C ALA A 810 -38.19 -23.97 -17.88
N ILE A 811 -37.03 -23.43 -18.30
CA ILE A 811 -35.79 -24.20 -18.44
C ILE A 811 -35.33 -24.74 -17.07
N VAL A 812 -35.38 -23.92 -16.02
CA VAL A 812 -35.05 -24.37 -14.65
C VAL A 812 -35.97 -25.51 -14.21
N SER A 813 -37.26 -25.46 -14.54
CA SER A 813 -38.20 -26.56 -14.26
C SER A 813 -37.83 -27.85 -14.99
N GLN A 814 -37.37 -27.75 -16.25
CA GLN A 814 -36.86 -28.89 -17.02
C GLN A 814 -35.60 -29.49 -16.38
N ILE A 815 -34.63 -28.65 -15.98
CA ILE A 815 -33.41 -29.09 -15.27
C ILE A 815 -33.77 -29.84 -13.99
N GLN A 816 -34.68 -29.31 -13.18
CA GLN A 816 -35.12 -29.95 -11.94
C GLN A 816 -35.82 -31.29 -12.20
N SER A 817 -36.64 -31.39 -13.26
CA SER A 817 -37.29 -32.64 -13.66
C SER A 817 -36.27 -33.70 -14.06
N LEU A 818 -35.27 -33.33 -14.87
CA LEU A 818 -34.19 -34.23 -15.30
C LEU A 818 -33.39 -34.74 -14.09
N LYS A 819 -32.98 -33.83 -13.19
CA LYS A 819 -32.23 -34.20 -11.99
C LYS A 819 -33.03 -35.09 -11.01
N LYS A 820 -34.36 -34.89 -10.89
CA LYS A 820 -35.23 -35.76 -10.08
C LYS A 820 -35.38 -37.17 -10.65
N SER A 821 -35.30 -37.33 -11.97
CA SER A 821 -35.43 -38.64 -12.62
C SER A 821 -34.22 -39.58 -12.42
N GLY A 822 -33.18 -39.14 -11.70
CA GLY A 822 -32.00 -39.94 -11.37
C GLY A 822 -31.04 -40.13 -12.54
N SER A 823 -31.29 -39.50 -13.68
CA SER A 823 -30.33 -39.47 -14.79
C SER A 823 -29.14 -38.57 -14.42
N ASN A 824 -27.91 -39.04 -14.65
CA ASN A 824 -26.75 -38.17 -14.92
C ASN A 824 -26.94 -37.43 -16.26
N ALA A 825 -28.13 -36.85 -16.48
CA ALA A 825 -28.46 -36.14 -17.70
C ALA A 825 -27.56 -34.92 -17.81
N ASP A 826 -26.94 -34.80 -18.97
CA ASP A 826 -26.19 -33.62 -19.31
C ASP A 826 -27.14 -32.41 -19.39
N ILE A 827 -26.91 -31.43 -18.53
CA ILE A 827 -27.67 -30.18 -18.48
C ILE A 827 -26.94 -29.03 -19.19
N SER A 828 -25.82 -29.29 -19.86
CA SER A 828 -24.95 -28.25 -20.43
C SER A 828 -25.67 -27.41 -21.47
N GLU A 829 -26.50 -28.01 -22.32
CA GLU A 829 -27.29 -27.27 -23.32
C GLU A 829 -28.33 -26.35 -22.66
N LEU A 830 -29.08 -26.86 -21.66
CA LEU A 830 -30.05 -26.07 -20.91
C LEU A 830 -29.38 -24.93 -20.13
N LYS A 831 -28.17 -25.15 -19.61
CA LYS A 831 -27.35 -24.11 -18.96
C LYS A 831 -26.93 -23.04 -19.97
N SER A 832 -26.49 -23.44 -21.16
CA SER A 832 -26.12 -22.50 -22.23
C SER A 832 -27.32 -21.65 -22.68
N GLN A 833 -28.52 -22.24 -22.73
CA GLN A 833 -29.75 -21.50 -23.00
C GLN A 833 -30.07 -20.47 -21.89
N ILE A 834 -29.92 -20.86 -20.61
CA ILE A 834 -30.05 -19.91 -19.49
C ILE A 834 -29.02 -18.78 -19.65
N ASP A 835 -27.76 -19.10 -19.91
CA ASP A 835 -26.71 -18.09 -20.07
C ASP A 835 -27.04 -17.12 -21.21
N HIS A 836 -27.49 -17.62 -22.36
CA HIS A 836 -27.88 -16.75 -23.48
C HIS A 836 -29.02 -15.79 -23.14
N LEU A 837 -30.07 -16.28 -22.47
CA LEU A 837 -31.18 -15.44 -22.00
C LEU A 837 -30.71 -14.42 -20.95
N VAL A 838 -29.81 -14.81 -20.05
CA VAL A 838 -29.24 -13.90 -19.06
C VAL A 838 -28.35 -12.85 -19.72
N TYR A 839 -27.57 -13.19 -20.74
CA TYR A 839 -26.79 -12.20 -21.50
C TYR A 839 -27.69 -11.14 -22.16
N GLN A 840 -28.85 -11.55 -22.68
CA GLN A 840 -29.85 -10.63 -23.23
C GLN A 840 -30.46 -9.72 -22.15
N LEU A 841 -30.75 -10.24 -20.97
CA LEU A 841 -31.28 -9.44 -19.85
C LEU A 841 -30.35 -8.30 -19.42
N TYR A 842 -29.03 -8.50 -19.54
CA TYR A 842 -28.01 -7.50 -19.24
C TYR A 842 -27.55 -6.68 -20.47
N ASP A 843 -28.19 -6.87 -21.64
CA ASP A 843 -27.84 -6.21 -22.92
C ASP A 843 -26.36 -6.35 -23.28
N LEU A 844 -25.80 -7.56 -23.14
CA LEU A 844 -24.38 -7.82 -23.37
C LEU A 844 -24.06 -8.08 -24.84
N THR A 845 -22.99 -7.45 -25.31
CA THR A 845 -22.42 -7.64 -26.66
C THR A 845 -21.59 -8.92 -26.72
N LYS A 846 -21.27 -9.37 -27.94
CA LYS A 846 -20.48 -10.58 -28.14
C LYS A 846 -19.09 -10.48 -27.51
N GLU A 847 -18.43 -9.33 -27.65
CA GLU A 847 -17.11 -9.08 -27.08
C GLU A 847 -17.13 -9.12 -25.54
N GLU A 848 -18.21 -8.62 -24.92
CA GLU A 848 -18.38 -8.65 -23.47
C GLU A 848 -18.66 -10.06 -22.95
N ILE A 849 -19.43 -10.84 -23.70
CA ILE A 849 -19.67 -12.27 -23.40
C ILE A 849 -18.35 -13.05 -23.44
N GLU A 850 -17.52 -12.83 -24.47
CA GLU A 850 -16.19 -13.48 -24.56
C GLU A 850 -15.29 -13.12 -23.36
N ILE A 851 -15.35 -11.87 -22.87
CA ILE A 851 -14.64 -11.44 -21.65
C ILE A 851 -15.15 -12.21 -20.42
N ILE A 852 -16.48 -12.34 -20.27
CA ILE A 852 -17.10 -13.07 -19.16
C ILE A 852 -16.67 -14.54 -19.19
N GLU A 853 -16.80 -15.21 -20.33
CA GLU A 853 -16.50 -16.64 -20.47
C GLU A 853 -15.01 -16.94 -20.28
N SER A 854 -14.12 -16.04 -20.72
CA SER A 854 -12.67 -16.18 -20.51
C SER A 854 -12.23 -16.00 -19.05
N ALA A 855 -13.05 -15.32 -18.23
CA ALA A 855 -12.72 -15.02 -16.84
C ALA A 855 -13.17 -16.12 -15.84
N LEU A 856 -13.99 -17.08 -16.29
CA LEU A 856 -14.64 -18.11 -15.47
C LEU A 856 -13.93 -19.46 -15.47
#